data_AF-W1TYM5-F1
#
_entry.id   AF-W1TYM5-F1
#
_cell.length_a   1.000
_cell.length_b   1.000
_cell.length_c   1.000
_cell.angle_alpha   90.00
_cell.angle_beta   90.00
_cell.angle_gamma   90.00
#
_symmetry.space_group_name_H-M   'P 1'
#
loop_
_entity.id
_entity.type
_entity.pdbx_description
1 polymer ?
#
loop_
_entity_poly.entity_id
_entity_poly.type
_entity_poly.pdbx_seq_one_letter_code
_entity_poly.pdbx_strand_id
1 'polypeptide(L)'
;MKKSKIITLAALALLATGALAACSGSKTSSGNKTFSYIYEQDPDNLNYLTTGKAATANLTSNAIDGLLENDRYGNLVPSVAKDWTVSKDGLTYTYTLRKGVKWYTSEGEEYAEVKAQDFVTGLKYAADNKSEAIYLVQDSIKGLDAYMKGENKDFSSVGIKAVDDYTVQYTLNRPESFWNSKTTMGVLAPVNAEFLKSKGNKFAQATDPSSLLYNGPYLLKSITAKSSVEFAKNPNYWDKKNVHIDNIKLSYYDGQDQDKLAKGFSDGSFTNAKVFPTSPSYASVSKKYKNNIVYTPQDATTYLVATNIDRQSYKHTSKTTDAQKTSTKKALLNKDFRQAITFAFDRTAYASQVNGKDGATKMLRNLFVPPTFVQTDDKSFGELVKEKLVGYDESWKDVNLNDAQDGLYNPTKAKEKLAKAKAALQADGVQFPIHIDMPVDQTATNKVQRVQSLKQSIEKNLGKENVVIDIQQMSKDDVNNITYFAESAAAEDWDLSDNVGWSPDFQDPSTYLDVIKPSSGESTKTYLGFDAGTNNAAAAQVGMNEYEKLLNEAEKETNNTNARYEKYAAAQAWLTDNALVIPTTTLTGRPILSRTVPFSNAFAWSGTKGNSETILYKYLEIQDEPVTQNQYKKAMEKWNKKRTESNKKAQEELADHVK
;
A
#
# COMPACT_ATOMS: atom_id res chain seq x y z
N MET A 1 82.60 -19.72 -6.96
CA MET A 1 81.26 -19.11 -6.72
C MET A 1 80.24 -20.23 -6.65
N LYS A 2 79.72 -20.48 -5.45
CA LYS A 2 79.24 -21.80 -5.01
C LYS A 2 77.74 -21.97 -5.27
N LYS A 3 77.36 -23.19 -5.67
CA LYS A 3 76.05 -23.75 -6.10
C LYS A 3 74.76 -23.31 -5.35
N SER A 4 74.88 -22.48 -4.32
CA SER A 4 73.81 -21.90 -3.51
C SER A 4 72.93 -20.84 -4.20
N LYS A 5 73.38 -20.18 -5.28
CA LYS A 5 72.60 -19.10 -5.95
C LYS A 5 71.75 -19.55 -7.15
N ILE A 6 71.93 -20.78 -7.66
CA ILE A 6 71.12 -21.32 -8.76
C ILE A 6 69.87 -22.06 -8.22
N ILE A 7 69.94 -22.60 -7.00
CA ILE A 7 68.80 -23.29 -6.36
C ILE A 7 67.73 -22.29 -5.87
N THR A 8 68.11 -21.06 -5.50
CA THR A 8 67.15 -20.04 -5.05
C THR A 8 66.29 -19.50 -6.20
N LEU A 9 66.81 -19.44 -7.43
CA LEU A 9 66.06 -18.99 -8.61
C LEU A 9 65.12 -20.07 -9.18
N ALA A 10 65.44 -21.35 -9.01
CA ALA A 10 64.53 -22.44 -9.39
C ALA A 10 63.38 -22.65 -8.39
N ALA A 11 63.60 -22.39 -7.09
CA ALA A 11 62.54 -22.48 -6.07
C ALA A 11 61.51 -21.32 -6.16
N LEU A 12 61.92 -20.14 -6.62
CA LEU A 12 61.02 -19.01 -6.85
C LEU A 12 60.17 -19.15 -8.12
N ALA A 13 60.65 -19.89 -9.14
CA ALA A 13 59.88 -20.18 -10.35
C ALA A 13 58.84 -21.30 -10.16
N LEU A 14 59.06 -22.23 -9.22
CA LEU A 14 58.10 -23.30 -8.88
C LEU A 14 57.06 -22.89 -7.83
N LEU A 15 57.27 -21.78 -7.11
CA LEU A 15 56.25 -21.18 -6.23
C LEU A 15 55.30 -20.23 -6.99
N ALA A 16 55.68 -19.76 -8.19
CA ALA A 16 54.84 -18.92 -9.04
C ALA A 16 53.82 -19.71 -9.88
N THR A 17 54.02 -21.02 -10.08
CA THR A 17 53.06 -21.89 -10.79
C THR A 17 52.10 -22.64 -9.86
N GLY A 18 52.36 -22.68 -8.55
CA GLY A 18 51.43 -23.20 -7.54
C GLY A 18 50.33 -22.20 -7.11
N ALA A 19 50.51 -20.91 -7.37
CA ALA A 19 49.55 -19.86 -7.00
C ALA A 19 48.45 -19.61 -8.07
N LEU A 20 48.56 -20.20 -9.26
CA LEU A 20 47.59 -20.05 -10.36
C LEU A 20 46.65 -21.25 -10.55
N ALA A 21 46.84 -22.34 -9.82
CA ALA A 21 45.98 -23.54 -9.89
C ALA A 21 45.04 -23.71 -8.67
N ALA A 22 44.99 -22.73 -7.75
CA ALA A 22 44.03 -22.72 -6.63
C ALA A 22 42.78 -21.86 -6.89
N CYS A 23 42.66 -21.25 -8.08
CA CYS A 23 41.47 -20.50 -8.51
C CYS A 23 40.54 -21.30 -9.45
N SER A 24 40.44 -22.62 -9.24
CA SER A 24 39.44 -23.47 -9.91
C SER A 24 38.67 -24.37 -8.93
N GLY A 25 38.67 -24.01 -7.65
CA GLY A 25 37.81 -24.58 -6.64
C GLY A 25 36.89 -23.52 -6.09
N SER A 26 35.73 -23.32 -6.70
CA SER A 26 34.58 -22.60 -6.15
C SER A 26 34.06 -23.32 -4.90
N LYS A 27 34.80 -23.21 -3.80
CA LYS A 27 34.22 -23.25 -2.46
C LYS A 27 33.76 -21.83 -2.16
N THR A 28 32.48 -21.60 -2.40
CA THR A 28 31.72 -20.46 -1.88
C THR A 28 32.00 -20.38 -0.38
N SER A 29 32.85 -19.44 0.04
CA SER A 29 32.83 -19.03 1.44
C SER A 29 31.45 -18.43 1.64
N SER A 30 30.66 -19.02 2.55
CA SER A 30 29.41 -18.41 2.99
C SER A 30 29.74 -17.18 3.82
N GLY A 31 30.15 -16.09 3.14
CA GLY A 31 30.23 -14.77 3.72
C GLY A 31 28.85 -14.33 4.21
N ASN A 32 28.83 -13.48 5.25
CA ASN A 32 27.59 -12.91 5.79
C ASN A 32 26.73 -12.29 4.67
N LYS A 33 25.47 -12.74 4.54
CA LYS A 33 24.53 -12.24 3.54
C LYS A 33 23.98 -10.89 3.99
N THR A 34 24.23 -9.85 3.20
CA THR A 34 23.75 -8.50 3.48
C THR A 34 22.77 -8.04 2.40
N PHE A 35 21.58 -7.62 2.81
CA PHE A 35 20.65 -6.87 1.96
C PHE A 35 20.94 -5.38 2.13
N SER A 36 21.26 -4.69 1.04
CA SER A 36 21.53 -3.25 1.06
C SER A 36 20.57 -2.52 0.13
N TYR A 37 19.87 -1.49 0.63
CA TYR A 37 19.02 -0.64 -0.20
C TYR A 37 18.86 0.76 0.39
N ILE A 38 17.70 1.40 0.17
CA ILE A 38 17.43 2.77 0.61
C ILE A 38 16.25 2.86 1.56
N TYR A 39 16.19 3.97 2.30
CA TYR A 39 14.99 4.48 2.96
C TYR A 39 14.85 5.98 2.66
N GLU A 40 13.63 6.51 2.64
CA GLU A 40 13.35 7.87 2.16
C GLU A 40 12.97 8.86 3.26
N GLN A 41 12.52 8.37 4.42
CA GLN A 41 12.05 9.21 5.52
C GLN A 41 12.55 8.65 6.85
N ASP A 42 13.09 9.53 7.70
CA ASP A 42 13.40 9.19 9.08
C ASP A 42 12.09 8.98 9.86
N PRO A 43 12.05 8.04 10.82
CA PRO A 43 10.91 7.90 11.72
C PRO A 43 10.86 9.07 12.72
N ASP A 44 9.68 9.65 12.97
CA ASP A 44 9.51 10.66 14.03
C ASP A 44 9.74 10.06 15.44
N ASN A 45 9.43 8.78 15.59
CA ASN A 45 9.67 7.92 16.74
C ASN A 45 9.59 6.45 16.31
N LEU A 46 9.96 5.52 17.19
CA LEU A 46 9.87 4.08 16.94
C LEU A 46 8.62 3.42 17.54
N ASN A 47 7.60 4.21 17.88
CA ASN A 47 6.46 3.73 18.65
C ASN A 47 5.44 3.05 17.73
N TYR A 48 5.63 1.74 17.55
CA TYR A 48 4.79 0.91 16.71
C TYR A 48 3.34 0.75 17.20
N LEU A 49 3.05 1.10 18.46
CA LEU A 49 1.70 1.03 19.03
C LEU A 49 0.86 2.27 18.73
N THR A 50 1.49 3.43 18.52
CA THR A 50 0.82 4.73 18.42
C THR A 50 0.88 5.39 17.04
N THR A 51 1.78 4.94 16.17
CA THR A 51 2.01 5.55 14.85
C THR A 51 1.02 5.02 13.80
N GLY A 52 0.58 5.91 12.90
CA GLY A 52 -0.05 5.54 11.62
C GLY A 52 0.91 5.66 10.43
N LYS A 53 2.20 5.95 10.68
CA LYS A 53 3.16 6.34 9.63
C LYS A 53 4.02 5.18 9.16
N ALA A 54 4.12 5.05 7.83
CA ALA A 54 4.96 4.04 7.18
C ALA A 54 6.45 4.13 7.57
N ALA A 55 7.00 5.33 7.80
CA ALA A 55 8.41 5.50 8.17
C ALA A 55 8.78 4.74 9.47
N THR A 56 7.89 4.75 10.47
CA THR A 56 8.06 3.96 11.71
C THR A 56 7.75 2.48 11.49
N ALA A 57 6.62 2.18 10.82
CA ALA A 57 6.17 0.81 10.59
C ALA A 57 7.21 -0.01 9.80
N ASN A 58 7.88 0.60 8.83
CA ASN A 58 8.90 -0.03 7.98
C ASN A 58 10.08 -0.59 8.77
N LEU A 59 10.43 0.05 9.88
CA LEU A 59 11.53 -0.38 10.73
C LEU A 59 11.05 -1.37 11.79
N THR A 60 9.99 -0.98 12.50
CA THR A 60 9.51 -1.70 13.70
C THR A 60 8.84 -3.03 13.36
N SER A 61 8.23 -3.17 12.18
CA SER A 61 7.65 -4.45 11.74
C SER A 61 8.70 -5.51 11.40
N ASN A 62 9.98 -5.18 11.36
CA ASN A 62 11.06 -6.18 11.29
C ASN A 62 11.60 -6.56 12.69
N ALA A 63 11.22 -5.81 13.73
CA ALA A 63 11.69 -5.94 15.09
C ALA A 63 10.66 -6.58 16.04
N ILE A 64 9.36 -6.37 15.78
CA ILE A 64 8.26 -6.86 16.63
C ILE A 64 7.29 -7.72 15.83
N ASP A 65 7.01 -8.94 16.29
CA ASP A 65 5.97 -9.82 15.76
C ASP A 65 4.70 -9.78 16.63
N GLY A 66 3.55 -9.79 15.95
CA GLY A 66 2.22 -9.89 16.54
C GLY A 66 1.64 -11.30 16.49
N LEU A 67 0.31 -11.41 16.58
CA LEU A 67 -0.38 -12.71 16.62
C LEU A 67 -0.21 -13.48 15.30
N LEU A 68 -0.49 -12.83 14.18
CA LEU A 68 -0.45 -13.38 12.84
C LEU A 68 0.50 -12.56 11.94
N GLU A 69 0.87 -13.14 10.81
CA GLU A 69 1.64 -12.48 9.75
C GLU A 69 1.20 -13.01 8.37
N ASN A 70 1.78 -12.48 7.30
CA ASN A 70 1.52 -13.00 5.96
C ASN A 70 2.64 -13.92 5.47
N ASP A 71 2.26 -14.99 4.78
CA ASP A 71 3.19 -15.85 4.05
C ASP A 71 3.65 -15.22 2.72
N ARG A 72 4.43 -15.97 1.93
CA ARG A 72 4.89 -15.54 0.59
C ARG A 72 3.75 -15.43 -0.44
N TYR A 73 2.54 -15.84 -0.11
CA TYR A 73 1.38 -15.95 -1.02
C TYR A 73 0.22 -15.01 -0.63
N GLY A 74 0.30 -14.31 0.49
CA GLY A 74 -0.76 -13.41 0.95
C GLY A 74 -1.69 -13.99 1.99
N ASN A 75 -1.46 -15.23 2.45
CA ASN A 75 -2.31 -15.86 3.46
C ASN A 75 -1.88 -15.42 4.85
N LEU A 76 -2.86 -15.15 5.71
CA LEU A 76 -2.62 -14.94 7.13
C LEU A 76 -2.24 -16.27 7.77
N VAL A 77 -1.09 -16.31 8.43
CA VAL A 77 -0.53 -17.51 9.06
C VAL A 77 -0.12 -17.22 10.52
N PRO A 78 -0.07 -18.25 11.40
CA PRO A 78 0.33 -18.05 12.80
C PRO A 78 1.76 -17.50 12.98
N SER A 79 1.91 -16.37 13.66
CA SER A 79 3.20 -15.77 14.05
C SER A 79 3.54 -16.05 15.52
N VAL A 80 3.39 -15.10 16.46
CA VAL A 80 3.55 -15.38 17.91
C VAL A 80 2.44 -16.32 18.39
N ALA A 81 1.25 -16.24 17.78
CA ALA A 81 0.25 -17.29 17.93
C ALA A 81 0.71 -18.57 17.21
N LYS A 82 0.37 -19.74 17.77
CA LYS A 82 0.50 -21.03 17.08
C LYS A 82 -0.81 -21.51 16.46
N ASP A 83 -1.93 -21.04 16.98
CA ASP A 83 -3.28 -21.42 16.57
C ASP A 83 -4.28 -20.37 17.06
N TRP A 84 -5.46 -20.32 16.45
CA TRP A 84 -6.58 -19.51 16.92
C TRP A 84 -7.92 -20.22 16.73
N THR A 85 -8.94 -19.74 17.42
CA THR A 85 -10.32 -20.22 17.28
C THR A 85 -11.28 -19.04 17.25
N VAL A 86 -12.41 -19.22 16.58
CA VAL A 86 -13.49 -18.24 16.45
C VAL A 86 -14.76 -18.89 16.98
N SER A 87 -15.51 -18.21 17.82
CA SER A 87 -16.82 -18.70 18.26
C SER A 87 -17.80 -18.79 17.10
N LYS A 88 -18.81 -19.67 17.19
CA LYS A 88 -19.86 -19.82 16.16
C LYS A 88 -20.59 -18.52 15.78
N ASP A 89 -20.70 -17.59 16.71
CA ASP A 89 -21.31 -16.27 16.48
C ASP A 89 -20.34 -15.25 15.86
N GLY A 90 -19.07 -15.61 15.66
CA GLY A 90 -18.04 -14.74 15.07
C GLY A 90 -17.58 -13.61 15.99
N LEU A 91 -17.98 -13.59 17.26
CA LEU A 91 -17.70 -12.47 18.17
C LEU A 91 -16.45 -12.68 19.03
N THR A 92 -16.03 -13.91 19.28
CA THR A 92 -14.92 -14.22 20.18
C THR A 92 -13.79 -14.89 19.43
N TYR A 93 -12.63 -14.25 19.40
CA TYR A 93 -11.40 -14.79 18.82
C TYR A 93 -10.43 -15.14 19.95
N THR A 94 -9.98 -16.40 20.00
CA THR A 94 -9.04 -16.88 21.01
C THR A 94 -7.78 -17.37 20.35
N TYR A 95 -6.65 -16.73 20.64
CA TYR A 95 -5.32 -17.03 20.11
C TYR A 95 -4.50 -17.77 21.16
N THR A 96 -3.93 -18.91 20.79
CA THR A 96 -2.98 -19.63 21.64
C THR A 96 -1.56 -19.25 21.22
N LEU A 97 -0.77 -18.72 22.14
CA LEU A 97 0.61 -18.30 21.92
C LEU A 97 1.57 -19.49 21.90
N ARG A 98 2.70 -19.30 21.20
CA ARG A 98 3.86 -20.20 21.28
C ARG A 98 4.53 -20.04 22.65
N LYS A 99 4.80 -21.16 23.32
CA LYS A 99 5.64 -21.16 24.53
C LYS A 99 7.11 -20.94 24.15
N GLY A 100 7.84 -20.21 24.98
CA GLY A 100 9.27 -19.96 24.80
C GLY A 100 9.63 -18.89 23.77
N VAL A 101 8.66 -18.14 23.24
CA VAL A 101 8.96 -16.90 22.50
C VAL A 101 9.38 -15.84 23.51
N LYS A 102 10.47 -15.12 23.26
CA LYS A 102 11.04 -14.18 24.22
C LYS A 102 11.28 -12.81 23.62
N TRP A 103 11.26 -11.81 24.48
CA TRP A 103 11.75 -10.47 24.25
C TRP A 103 13.26 -10.41 24.43
N TYR A 104 13.92 -9.70 23.54
CA TYR A 104 15.36 -9.44 23.55
C TYR A 104 15.65 -7.95 23.52
N THR A 105 16.82 -7.52 24.01
CA THR A 105 17.34 -6.16 23.84
C THR A 105 17.92 -5.96 22.43
N SER A 106 18.31 -4.73 22.07
CA SER A 106 19.00 -4.44 20.79
C SER A 106 20.35 -5.15 20.68
N GLU A 107 20.93 -5.55 21.81
CA GLU A 107 22.18 -6.30 21.94
C GLU A 107 21.96 -7.82 21.83
N GLY A 108 20.70 -8.27 21.83
CA GLY A 108 20.32 -9.68 21.73
C GLY A 108 20.29 -10.41 23.07
N GLU A 109 20.34 -9.67 24.19
CA GLU A 109 20.19 -10.23 25.53
C GLU A 109 18.73 -10.56 25.81
N GLU A 110 18.47 -11.72 26.40
CA GLU A 110 17.12 -12.14 26.79
C GLU A 110 16.59 -11.24 27.91
N TYR A 111 15.36 -10.74 27.76
CA TYR A 111 14.71 -9.88 28.75
C TYR A 111 13.61 -10.62 29.52
N ALA A 112 12.60 -11.13 28.79
CA ALA A 112 11.46 -11.85 29.37
C ALA A 112 10.80 -12.74 28.31
N GLU A 113 9.98 -13.70 28.74
CA GLU A 113 9.11 -14.44 27.83
C GLU A 113 7.94 -13.56 27.36
N VAL A 114 7.50 -13.70 26.10
CA VAL A 114 6.30 -13.04 25.58
C VAL A 114 5.07 -13.71 26.16
N LYS A 115 4.18 -12.92 26.77
CA LYS A 115 2.97 -13.42 27.44
C LYS A 115 1.71 -12.80 26.85
N ALA A 116 0.56 -13.44 27.08
CA ALA A 116 -0.74 -12.92 26.66
C ALA A 116 -1.02 -11.52 27.23
N GLN A 117 -0.54 -11.24 28.44
CA GLN A 117 -0.67 -9.93 29.08
C GLN A 117 0.07 -8.82 28.31
N ASP A 118 1.08 -9.12 27.49
CA ASP A 118 1.79 -8.12 26.69
C ASP A 118 0.88 -7.55 25.59
N PHE A 119 -0.07 -8.34 25.06
CA PHE A 119 -1.06 -7.87 24.07
C PHE A 119 -2.13 -6.98 24.73
N VAL A 120 -2.59 -7.35 25.92
CA VAL A 120 -3.49 -6.50 26.74
C VAL A 120 -2.82 -5.17 27.05
N THR A 121 -1.54 -5.20 27.43
CA THR A 121 -0.74 -4.01 27.72
C THR A 121 -0.56 -3.15 26.47
N GLY A 122 -0.30 -3.76 25.31
CA GLY A 122 -0.14 -3.07 24.03
C GLY A 122 -1.37 -2.27 23.64
N LEU A 123 -2.54 -2.92 23.61
CA LEU A 123 -3.80 -2.22 23.27
C LEU A 123 -4.14 -1.13 24.28
N LYS A 124 -3.92 -1.39 25.58
CA LYS A 124 -4.13 -0.37 26.62
C LYS A 124 -3.24 0.85 26.39
N TYR A 125 -1.96 0.63 26.11
CA TYR A 125 -1.02 1.71 25.86
C TYR A 125 -1.41 2.50 24.61
N ALA A 126 -1.81 1.83 23.52
CA ALA A 126 -2.30 2.47 22.31
C ALA A 126 -3.54 3.34 22.58
N ALA A 127 -4.50 2.85 23.35
CA ALA A 127 -5.71 3.59 23.73
C ALA A 127 -5.39 4.81 24.62
N ASP A 128 -4.61 4.61 25.69
CA ASP A 128 -4.24 5.66 26.64
C ASP A 128 -3.46 6.81 25.98
N ASN A 129 -2.65 6.48 24.98
CA ASN A 129 -1.83 7.45 24.24
C ASN A 129 -2.48 7.92 22.93
N LYS A 130 -3.77 7.61 22.71
CA LYS A 130 -4.53 8.04 21.52
C LYS A 130 -3.80 7.72 20.22
N SER A 131 -3.44 6.45 20.05
CA SER A 131 -2.78 5.95 18.83
C SER A 131 -3.45 6.50 17.57
N GLU A 132 -2.65 6.98 16.63
CA GLU A 132 -3.11 7.44 15.30
C GLU A 132 -3.82 6.31 14.54
N ALA A 133 -3.52 5.05 14.87
CA ALA A 133 -4.10 3.85 14.26
C ALA A 133 -5.27 3.24 15.07
N ILE A 134 -5.71 3.87 16.17
CA ILE A 134 -6.76 3.31 17.05
C ILE A 134 -8.10 3.13 16.33
N TYR A 135 -8.40 4.00 15.36
CA TYR A 135 -9.65 3.98 14.58
C TYR A 135 -9.89 2.63 13.89
N LEU A 136 -8.81 1.89 13.56
CA LEU A 136 -8.88 0.56 12.92
C LEU A 136 -9.59 -0.51 13.76
N VAL A 137 -9.57 -0.33 15.08
CA VAL A 137 -10.05 -1.33 16.04
C VAL A 137 -11.06 -0.78 17.05
N GLN A 138 -11.20 0.54 17.14
CA GLN A 138 -12.06 1.23 18.12
C GLN A 138 -13.51 0.73 18.08
N ASP A 139 -14.09 0.64 16.88
CA ASP A 139 -15.45 0.16 16.68
C ASP A 139 -15.57 -1.37 16.59
N SER A 140 -14.44 -2.06 16.47
CA SER A 140 -14.38 -3.53 16.38
C SER A 140 -14.40 -4.17 17.75
N ILE A 141 -13.55 -3.71 18.68
CA ILE A 141 -13.36 -4.33 20.00
C ILE A 141 -14.45 -3.85 20.97
N LYS A 142 -15.09 -4.80 21.65
CA LYS A 142 -16.16 -4.51 22.60
C LYS A 142 -15.69 -3.52 23.68
N GLY A 143 -16.43 -2.43 23.86
CA GLY A 143 -16.15 -1.43 24.91
C GLY A 143 -14.96 -0.50 24.65
N LEU A 144 -14.18 -0.68 23.57
CA LEU A 144 -13.02 0.17 23.29
C LEU A 144 -13.43 1.60 22.93
N ASP A 145 -14.47 1.78 22.10
CA ASP A 145 -15.01 3.11 21.78
C ASP A 145 -15.46 3.90 23.03
N ALA A 146 -16.21 3.26 23.93
CA ALA A 146 -16.62 3.87 25.21
C ALA A 146 -15.42 4.24 26.09
N TYR A 147 -14.33 3.45 26.05
CA TYR A 147 -13.08 3.77 26.72
C TYR A 147 -12.39 5.00 26.10
N MET A 148 -12.29 5.03 24.77
CA MET A 148 -11.68 6.14 24.02
C MET A 148 -12.44 7.46 24.21
N LYS A 149 -13.78 7.40 24.32
CA LYS A 149 -14.64 8.56 24.61
C LYS A 149 -14.62 8.98 26.08
N GLY A 150 -14.01 8.18 26.96
CA GLY A 150 -13.96 8.43 28.41
C GLY A 150 -15.27 8.17 29.15
N GLU A 151 -16.26 7.56 28.48
CA GLU A 151 -17.53 7.12 29.06
C GLU A 151 -17.31 5.96 30.05
N ASN A 152 -16.26 5.17 29.82
CA ASN A 152 -15.78 4.14 30.73
C ASN A 152 -14.27 4.26 30.94
N LYS A 153 -13.81 4.35 32.19
CA LYS A 153 -12.38 4.49 32.53
C LYS A 153 -11.73 3.17 32.92
N ASP A 154 -12.51 2.10 33.02
CA ASP A 154 -12.00 0.78 33.40
C ASP A 154 -11.64 -0.02 32.15
N PHE A 155 -10.34 -0.09 31.86
CA PHE A 155 -9.85 -0.86 30.71
C PHE A 155 -10.15 -2.37 30.83
N SER A 156 -10.40 -2.90 32.03
CA SER A 156 -10.75 -4.32 32.19
C SER A 156 -12.09 -4.70 31.55
N SER A 157 -12.92 -3.70 31.22
CA SER A 157 -14.17 -3.87 30.48
C SER A 157 -14.01 -3.89 28.96
N VAL A 158 -12.83 -3.52 28.45
CA VAL A 158 -12.50 -3.59 27.02
C VAL A 158 -12.32 -5.06 26.64
N GLY A 159 -12.84 -5.45 25.48
CA GLY A 159 -12.90 -6.81 24.97
C GLY A 159 -11.55 -7.41 24.54
N ILE A 160 -10.54 -7.33 25.40
CA ILE A 160 -9.26 -8.01 25.30
C ILE A 160 -8.89 -8.58 26.68
N LYS A 161 -8.48 -9.84 26.75
CA LYS A 161 -7.97 -10.42 28.01
C LYS A 161 -6.90 -11.48 27.78
N ALA A 162 -5.99 -11.58 28.74
CA ALA A 162 -5.14 -12.74 28.93
C ALA A 162 -5.91 -13.76 29.77
N VAL A 163 -6.38 -14.86 29.15
CA VAL A 163 -7.09 -15.94 29.86
C VAL A 163 -6.12 -16.72 30.74
N ASP A 164 -4.90 -16.90 30.24
CA ASP A 164 -3.73 -17.43 30.94
C ASP A 164 -2.47 -16.83 30.28
N ASP A 165 -1.28 -17.23 30.73
CA ASP A 165 0.02 -16.79 30.21
C ASP A 165 0.17 -16.84 28.67
N TYR A 166 -0.54 -17.76 28.01
CA TYR A 166 -0.39 -18.10 26.60
C TYR A 166 -1.70 -18.07 25.82
N THR A 167 -2.76 -17.46 26.36
CA THR A 167 -4.06 -17.40 25.69
C THR A 167 -4.59 -15.97 25.69
N VAL A 168 -4.63 -15.33 24.52
CA VAL A 168 -5.22 -14.00 24.31
C VAL A 168 -6.61 -14.17 23.73
N GLN A 169 -7.61 -13.54 24.33
CA GLN A 169 -8.98 -13.54 23.82
C GLN A 169 -9.43 -12.12 23.51
N TYR A 170 -9.98 -11.92 22.31
CA TYR A 170 -10.68 -10.72 21.88
C TYR A 170 -12.18 -10.98 21.79
N THR A 171 -12.97 -9.97 22.16
CA THR A 171 -14.42 -9.96 21.98
C THR A 171 -14.81 -8.74 21.14
N LEU A 172 -15.50 -8.98 20.03
CA LEU A 172 -15.89 -7.95 19.06
C LEU A 172 -17.32 -7.45 19.31
N ASN A 173 -17.62 -6.25 18.80
CA ASN A 173 -18.98 -5.68 18.79
C ASN A 173 -19.90 -6.36 17.77
N ARG A 174 -19.32 -6.86 16.68
CA ARG A 174 -20.00 -7.55 15.58
C ARG A 174 -19.05 -8.55 14.91
N PRO A 175 -19.57 -9.54 14.18
CA PRO A 175 -18.71 -10.46 13.43
C PRO A 175 -17.95 -9.69 12.34
N GLU A 176 -16.63 -9.89 12.27
CA GLU A 176 -15.75 -9.30 11.25
C GLU A 176 -14.89 -10.41 10.63
N SER A 177 -15.29 -10.93 9.47
CA SER A 177 -14.57 -12.03 8.79
C SER A 177 -13.11 -11.72 8.46
N PHE A 178 -12.76 -10.44 8.37
CA PHE A 178 -11.42 -9.91 8.11
C PHE A 178 -10.65 -9.52 9.39
N TRP A 179 -11.18 -9.78 10.60
CA TRP A 179 -10.55 -9.40 11.88
C TRP A 179 -9.08 -9.82 11.99
N ASN A 180 -8.76 -11.04 11.56
CA ASN A 180 -7.39 -11.56 11.59
C ASN A 180 -6.40 -10.71 10.81
N SER A 181 -6.82 -10.02 9.73
CA SER A 181 -5.94 -9.12 8.98
C SER A 181 -5.52 -7.89 9.82
N LYS A 182 -6.42 -7.38 10.68
CA LYS A 182 -6.12 -6.27 11.60
C LYS A 182 -5.07 -6.64 12.65
N THR A 183 -4.98 -7.92 13.02
CA THR A 183 -3.98 -8.40 14.03
C THR A 183 -2.53 -8.29 13.56
N THR A 184 -2.31 -7.96 12.29
CA THR A 184 -0.98 -7.66 11.72
C THR A 184 -0.56 -6.19 11.93
N MET A 185 -1.46 -5.33 12.41
CA MET A 185 -1.21 -3.91 12.63
C MET A 185 -0.49 -3.65 13.95
N GLY A 186 0.39 -2.65 13.95
CA GLY A 186 1.16 -2.26 15.14
C GLY A 186 0.31 -1.91 16.36
N VAL A 187 -0.89 -1.37 16.17
CA VAL A 187 -1.84 -1.03 17.25
C VAL A 187 -2.29 -2.25 18.08
N LEU A 188 -2.21 -3.47 17.52
CA LEU A 188 -2.50 -4.75 18.20
C LEU A 188 -1.23 -5.54 18.58
N ALA A 189 -0.05 -4.97 18.40
CA ALA A 189 1.21 -5.62 18.74
C ALA A 189 1.42 -5.71 20.27
N PRO A 190 2.19 -6.70 20.75
CA PRO A 190 2.45 -6.86 22.17
C PRO A 190 3.53 -5.90 22.66
N VAL A 191 3.50 -5.52 23.94
CA VAL A 191 4.59 -4.80 24.62
C VAL A 191 4.74 -5.27 26.05
N ASN A 192 5.98 -5.46 26.50
CA ASN A 192 6.26 -5.86 27.87
C ASN A 192 6.03 -4.70 28.86
N ALA A 193 5.17 -4.92 29.86
CA ALA A 193 4.75 -3.89 30.81
C ALA A 193 5.89 -3.38 31.71
N GLU A 194 6.79 -4.26 32.16
CA GLU A 194 7.91 -3.88 33.03
C GLU A 194 8.91 -3.02 32.27
N PHE A 195 9.24 -3.41 31.04
CA PHE A 195 10.12 -2.64 30.17
C PHE A 195 9.53 -1.27 29.84
N LEU A 196 8.26 -1.22 29.45
CA LEU A 196 7.55 0.02 29.16
C LEU A 196 7.60 0.97 30.35
N LYS A 197 7.32 0.47 31.56
CA LYS A 197 7.43 1.23 32.81
C LYS A 197 8.86 1.69 33.08
N SER A 198 9.86 0.84 32.84
CA SER A 198 11.28 1.16 33.06
C SER A 198 11.78 2.28 32.14
N LYS A 199 11.24 2.36 30.91
CA LYS A 199 11.63 3.38 29.92
C LYS A 199 10.85 4.68 30.09
N GLY A 200 9.59 4.63 30.55
CA GLY A 200 8.75 5.82 30.71
C GLY A 200 8.67 6.62 29.41
N ASN A 201 8.97 7.92 29.48
CA ASN A 201 8.98 8.80 28.30
C ASN A 201 10.12 8.53 27.29
N LYS A 202 11.06 7.63 27.61
CA LYS A 202 12.13 7.20 26.70
C LYS A 202 11.76 5.95 25.90
N PHE A 203 10.56 5.40 26.06
CA PHE A 203 10.12 4.28 25.23
C PHE A 203 10.05 4.73 23.77
N ALA A 204 10.58 3.90 22.86
CA ALA A 204 10.46 4.07 21.42
C ALA A 204 10.99 5.42 20.85
N GLN A 205 12.11 5.91 21.36
CA GLN A 205 12.78 7.11 20.82
C GLN A 205 13.31 6.87 19.40
N ALA A 206 13.14 7.87 18.52
CA ALA A 206 13.34 7.78 17.06
C ALA A 206 14.66 7.11 16.62
N THR A 207 15.76 7.41 17.31
CA THR A 207 17.11 6.96 16.92
C THR A 207 17.80 6.12 17.99
N ASP A 208 17.06 5.61 18.98
CA ASP A 208 17.61 4.80 20.07
C ASP A 208 17.08 3.36 19.99
N PRO A 209 17.84 2.41 19.42
CA PRO A 209 17.44 1.00 19.38
C PRO A 209 17.24 0.38 20.77
N SER A 210 17.90 0.89 21.82
CA SER A 210 17.76 0.38 23.18
C SER A 210 16.42 0.80 23.82
N SER A 211 15.66 1.67 23.16
CA SER A 211 14.34 2.12 23.59
C SER A 211 13.21 1.12 23.31
N LEU A 212 13.52 0.01 22.64
CA LEU A 212 12.60 -1.07 22.29
C LEU A 212 13.06 -2.43 22.85
N LEU A 213 12.13 -3.38 22.88
CA LEU A 213 12.42 -4.81 22.93
C LEU A 213 12.03 -5.48 21.60
N TYR A 214 12.64 -6.62 21.34
CA TYR A 214 12.59 -7.32 20.07
C TYR A 214 12.13 -8.77 20.28
N ASN A 215 11.05 -9.18 19.63
CA ASN A 215 10.64 -10.59 19.51
C ASN A 215 10.60 -11.06 18.04
N GLY A 216 10.91 -10.16 17.09
CA GLY A 216 10.86 -10.39 15.65
C GLY A 216 12.19 -10.88 15.04
N PRO A 217 12.24 -10.98 13.70
CA PRO A 217 13.34 -11.59 12.95
C PRO A 217 14.66 -10.82 12.99
N TYR A 218 14.62 -9.51 13.27
CA TYR A 218 15.78 -8.63 13.26
C TYR A 218 15.88 -7.78 14.53
N LEU A 219 17.11 -7.48 14.91
CA LEU A 219 17.46 -6.49 15.93
C LEU A 219 17.88 -5.21 15.20
N LEU A 220 17.25 -4.09 15.53
CA LEU A 220 17.70 -2.78 15.06
C LEU A 220 19.02 -2.46 15.77
N LYS A 221 20.06 -2.11 15.01
CA LYS A 221 21.41 -1.85 15.54
C LYS A 221 21.75 -0.37 15.56
N SER A 222 21.32 0.39 14.56
CA SER A 222 21.53 1.84 14.52
C SER A 222 20.54 2.53 13.58
N ILE A 223 20.23 3.78 13.92
CA ILE A 223 19.57 4.75 13.04
C ILE A 223 20.39 6.03 13.13
N THR A 224 20.99 6.41 12.01
CA THR A 224 21.63 7.72 11.84
C THR A 224 20.76 8.53 10.89
N ALA A 225 20.08 9.54 11.44
CA ALA A 225 19.10 10.34 10.71
C ALA A 225 19.69 10.89 9.40
N LYS A 226 18.91 10.81 8.32
CA LYS A 226 19.31 11.19 6.94
C LYS A 226 20.61 10.54 6.45
N SER A 227 21.01 9.41 7.03
CA SER A 227 22.23 8.70 6.66
C SER A 227 22.00 7.20 6.48
N SER A 228 21.73 6.46 7.56
CA SER A 228 21.63 5.00 7.49
C SER A 228 20.72 4.39 8.56
N VAL A 229 20.17 3.22 8.25
CA VAL A 229 19.53 2.31 9.21
C VAL A 229 20.16 0.92 9.06
N GLU A 230 20.54 0.29 10.17
CA GLU A 230 21.15 -1.04 10.16
C GLU A 230 20.40 -2.02 11.06
N PHE A 231 20.17 -3.23 10.53
CA PHE A 231 19.65 -4.37 11.29
C PHE A 231 20.61 -5.55 11.24
N ALA A 232 20.60 -6.34 12.30
CA ALA A 232 21.23 -7.66 12.35
C ALA A 232 20.17 -8.73 12.61
N LYS A 233 20.34 -9.91 12.02
CA LYS A 233 19.47 -11.08 12.28
C LYS A 233 19.40 -11.35 13.78
N ASN A 234 18.20 -11.56 14.30
CA ASN A 234 18.01 -12.03 15.67
C ASN A 234 18.35 -13.53 15.76
N PRO A 235 19.47 -13.94 16.40
CA PRO A 235 19.89 -15.34 16.43
C PRO A 235 18.96 -16.22 17.29
N ASN A 236 18.14 -15.59 18.13
CA ASN A 236 17.22 -16.24 19.06
C ASN A 236 15.76 -16.23 18.59
N TYR A 237 15.50 -15.66 17.41
CA TYR A 237 14.16 -15.62 16.85
C TYR A 237 13.56 -17.03 16.66
N TRP A 238 12.29 -17.20 17.06
CA TRP A 238 11.63 -18.50 17.10
C TRP A 238 11.52 -19.16 15.71
N ASP A 239 11.40 -18.35 14.65
CA ASP A 239 11.33 -18.81 13.25
C ASP A 239 12.59 -18.47 12.44
N LYS A 240 13.76 -18.43 13.09
CA LYS A 240 15.06 -18.07 12.47
C LYS A 240 15.47 -18.92 11.26
N LYS A 241 14.84 -20.08 11.06
CA LYS A 241 15.05 -20.94 9.87
C LYS A 241 14.59 -20.27 8.58
N ASN A 242 13.62 -19.36 8.67
CA ASN A 242 13.05 -18.60 7.57
C ASN A 242 13.71 -17.22 7.39
N VAL A 243 14.74 -16.91 8.20
CA VAL A 243 15.49 -15.65 8.12
C VAL A 243 16.82 -15.95 7.43
N HIS A 244 16.95 -15.56 6.16
CA HIS A 244 18.10 -15.95 5.32
C HIS A 244 19.12 -14.83 5.12
N ILE A 245 18.82 -13.60 5.55
CA ILE A 245 19.72 -12.44 5.48
C ILE A 245 20.26 -12.14 6.87
N ASP A 246 21.58 -11.99 6.98
CA ASP A 246 22.27 -11.75 8.24
C ASP A 246 22.25 -10.28 8.64
N ASN A 247 22.40 -9.37 7.66
CA ASN A 247 22.40 -7.92 7.90
C ASN A 247 21.56 -7.17 6.88
N ILE A 248 20.90 -6.10 7.32
CA ILE A 248 20.21 -5.15 6.44
C ILE A 248 20.84 -3.79 6.60
N LYS A 249 21.16 -3.13 5.49
CA LYS A 249 21.71 -1.76 5.47
C LYS A 249 20.88 -0.89 4.55
N LEU A 250 20.22 0.12 5.11
CA LEU A 250 19.42 1.08 4.36
C LEU A 250 20.14 2.41 4.37
N SER A 251 20.42 2.97 3.19
CA SER A 251 21.03 4.29 3.03
C SER A 251 19.98 5.33 2.69
N TYR A 252 20.07 6.52 3.29
CA TYR A 252 19.10 7.58 3.03
C TYR A 252 19.10 8.01 1.55
N TYR A 253 17.91 8.25 1.03
CA TYR A 253 17.66 8.75 -0.31
C TYR A 253 16.53 9.78 -0.31
N ASP A 254 16.83 11.00 -0.73
CA ASP A 254 15.90 12.14 -0.76
C ASP A 254 15.08 12.24 -2.06
N GLY A 255 15.21 11.26 -2.96
CA GLY A 255 14.50 11.23 -4.23
C GLY A 255 15.08 12.09 -5.35
N GLN A 256 16.14 12.87 -5.12
CA GLN A 256 16.63 13.86 -6.09
C GLN A 256 17.54 13.23 -7.16
N ASP A 257 18.51 12.42 -6.75
CA ASP A 257 19.44 11.74 -7.68
C ASP A 257 18.90 10.36 -8.09
N GLN A 258 18.10 10.30 -9.15
CA GLN A 258 17.54 9.05 -9.68
C GLN A 258 18.62 8.06 -10.15
N ASP A 259 19.79 8.54 -10.55
CA ASP A 259 20.87 7.73 -11.11
C ASP A 259 21.65 7.00 -10.00
N LYS A 260 21.62 7.53 -8.76
CA LYS A 260 22.21 6.92 -7.55
C LYS A 260 21.82 5.45 -7.40
N LEU A 261 20.55 5.10 -7.65
CA LEU A 261 20.06 3.74 -7.43
C LEU A 261 20.68 2.75 -8.42
N ALA A 262 20.64 3.03 -9.72
CA ALA A 262 21.21 2.15 -10.75
C ALA A 262 22.75 2.07 -10.65
N LYS A 263 23.42 3.15 -10.22
CA LYS A 263 24.85 3.16 -9.93
C LYS A 263 25.18 2.26 -8.73
N GLY A 264 24.48 2.44 -7.60
CA GLY A 264 24.68 1.62 -6.40
C GLY A 264 24.38 0.13 -6.65
N PHE A 265 23.43 -0.19 -7.53
CA PHE A 265 23.25 -1.58 -7.95
C PHE A 265 24.42 -2.10 -8.79
N SER A 266 24.97 -1.25 -9.66
CA SER A 266 26.07 -1.59 -10.57
C SER A 266 27.40 -1.84 -9.85
N ASP A 267 27.69 -1.06 -8.82
CA ASP A 267 28.93 -1.18 -8.02
C ASP A 267 28.81 -2.17 -6.85
N GLY A 268 27.61 -2.69 -6.60
CA GLY A 268 27.34 -3.67 -5.55
C GLY A 268 26.94 -3.07 -4.20
N SER A 269 26.87 -1.74 -4.08
CA SER A 269 26.40 -1.06 -2.87
C SER A 269 24.93 -1.33 -2.56
N PHE A 270 24.10 -1.60 -3.59
CA PHE A 270 22.69 -1.95 -3.44
C PHE A 270 22.34 -3.32 -4.03
N THR A 271 21.54 -4.08 -3.30
CA THR A 271 20.94 -5.34 -3.72
C THR A 271 19.85 -5.13 -4.77
N ASN A 272 19.09 -4.04 -4.66
CA ASN A 272 18.01 -3.68 -5.58
C ASN A 272 18.18 -2.24 -6.07
N ALA A 273 17.56 -1.90 -7.20
CA ALA A 273 17.42 -0.53 -7.66
C ALA A 273 16.14 -0.34 -8.45
N LYS A 274 15.36 0.68 -8.09
CA LYS A 274 14.35 1.23 -8.98
C LYS A 274 15.07 1.85 -10.19
N VAL A 275 14.56 1.55 -11.38
CA VAL A 275 14.98 2.16 -12.63
C VAL A 275 13.98 3.25 -12.97
N PHE A 276 14.45 4.38 -13.47
CA PHE A 276 13.62 5.52 -13.84
C PHE A 276 13.67 5.71 -15.37
N PRO A 277 12.69 5.19 -16.13
CA PRO A 277 12.69 5.29 -17.59
C PRO A 277 12.70 6.70 -18.16
N THR A 278 12.31 7.69 -17.35
CA THR A 278 12.32 9.11 -17.69
C THR A 278 13.62 9.81 -17.29
N SER A 279 14.57 9.12 -16.64
CA SER A 279 15.85 9.73 -16.24
C SER A 279 16.82 9.84 -17.42
N PRO A 280 17.74 10.83 -17.40
CA PRO A 280 18.76 10.97 -18.45
C PRO A 280 19.66 9.74 -18.62
N SER A 281 19.91 8.97 -17.54
CA SER A 281 20.78 7.79 -17.60
C SER A 281 20.10 6.53 -18.11
N TYR A 282 18.78 6.52 -18.30
CA TYR A 282 18.02 5.31 -18.63
C TYR A 282 18.54 4.59 -19.88
N ALA A 283 18.94 5.31 -20.93
CA ALA A 283 19.48 4.70 -22.14
C ALA A 283 20.74 3.85 -21.87
N SER A 284 21.62 4.33 -21.00
CA SER A 284 22.82 3.61 -20.56
C SER A 284 22.45 2.38 -19.71
N VAL A 285 21.59 2.59 -18.72
CA VAL A 285 21.13 1.52 -17.80
C VAL A 285 20.41 0.42 -18.57
N SER A 286 19.50 0.78 -19.46
CA SER A 286 18.75 -0.15 -20.31
C SER A 286 19.66 -0.91 -21.27
N LYS A 287 20.68 -0.28 -21.85
CA LYS A 287 21.67 -0.98 -22.68
C LYS A 287 22.47 -2.00 -21.88
N LYS A 288 22.93 -1.64 -20.68
CA LYS A 288 23.75 -2.51 -19.81
C LYS A 288 22.94 -3.68 -19.23
N TYR A 289 21.69 -3.43 -18.84
CA TYR A 289 20.84 -4.37 -18.11
C TYR A 289 19.59 -4.78 -18.90
N LYS A 290 19.67 -4.79 -20.24
CA LYS A 290 18.53 -5.05 -21.14
C LYS A 290 17.71 -6.28 -20.74
N ASN A 291 18.39 -7.35 -20.33
CA ASN A 291 17.78 -8.62 -19.96
C ASN A 291 17.45 -8.75 -18.47
N ASN A 292 17.74 -7.73 -17.66
CA ASN A 292 17.62 -7.76 -16.19
C ASN A 292 16.62 -6.75 -15.63
N ILE A 293 16.17 -5.77 -16.42
CA ILE A 293 15.08 -4.87 -16.01
C ILE A 293 13.78 -5.68 -15.99
N VAL A 294 13.20 -5.83 -14.80
CA VAL A 294 11.93 -6.53 -14.55
C VAL A 294 10.94 -5.58 -13.91
N TYR A 295 9.64 -5.88 -13.96
CA TYR A 295 8.60 -5.05 -13.35
C TYR A 295 8.04 -5.73 -12.11
N THR A 296 8.03 -5.03 -10.98
CA THR A 296 7.36 -5.52 -9.77
C THR A 296 5.88 -5.77 -10.02
N PRO A 297 5.21 -6.68 -9.29
CA PRO A 297 3.75 -6.78 -9.33
C PRO A 297 3.11 -5.48 -8.84
N GLN A 298 1.85 -5.27 -9.18
CA GLN A 298 1.03 -4.22 -8.58
C GLN A 298 0.79 -4.54 -7.11
N ASP A 299 0.87 -3.51 -6.27
CA ASP A 299 0.58 -3.59 -4.85
C ASP A 299 -0.92 -3.35 -4.63
N ALA A 300 -1.31 -3.01 -3.40
CA ALA A 300 -2.69 -2.74 -3.05
C ALA A 300 -3.08 -1.25 -3.23
N THR A 301 -2.12 -0.34 -3.30
CA THR A 301 -2.41 1.11 -3.39
C THR A 301 -3.15 1.45 -4.68
N THR A 302 -4.22 2.23 -4.59
CA THR A 302 -4.90 2.78 -5.77
C THR A 302 -4.86 4.30 -5.73
N TYR A 303 -4.15 4.91 -6.69
CA TYR A 303 -4.22 6.34 -6.97
C TYR A 303 -5.35 6.65 -7.93
N LEU A 304 -5.99 7.79 -7.75
CA LEU A 304 -7.19 8.19 -8.46
C LEU A 304 -7.04 9.61 -9.05
N VAL A 305 -7.90 9.94 -10.02
CA VAL A 305 -8.32 11.32 -10.26
C VAL A 305 -9.71 11.46 -9.64
N ALA A 306 -9.86 12.37 -8.69
CA ALA A 306 -11.11 12.70 -8.01
C ALA A 306 -11.85 13.85 -8.71
N THR A 307 -13.18 13.88 -8.56
CA THR A 307 -14.04 14.98 -9.02
C THR A 307 -14.66 15.70 -7.84
N ASN A 308 -14.42 17.00 -7.72
CA ASN A 308 -15.10 17.83 -6.74
C ASN A 308 -16.52 18.12 -7.22
N ILE A 309 -17.52 17.53 -6.57
CA ILE A 309 -18.93 17.70 -6.95
C ILE A 309 -19.57 18.92 -6.32
N ASP A 310 -18.95 19.52 -5.30
CA ASP A 310 -19.49 20.66 -4.56
C ASP A 310 -18.46 21.75 -4.27
N ARG A 311 -17.64 22.10 -5.27
CA ARG A 311 -16.63 23.15 -5.14
C ARG A 311 -17.28 24.49 -4.74
N GLN A 312 -16.72 25.12 -3.72
CA GLN A 312 -17.20 26.41 -3.17
C GLN A 312 -16.15 27.52 -3.25
N SER A 313 -14.86 27.20 -3.18
CA SER A 313 -13.76 28.16 -3.38
C SER A 313 -13.32 28.21 -4.83
N TYR A 314 -12.90 29.40 -5.26
CA TYR A 314 -12.37 29.69 -6.61
C TYR A 314 -11.20 30.69 -6.54
N LYS A 315 -10.34 30.58 -5.53
CA LYS A 315 -9.14 31.42 -5.40
C LYS A 315 -8.06 31.00 -6.41
N HIS A 316 -8.05 29.71 -6.78
CA HIS A 316 -7.15 29.14 -7.77
C HIS A 316 -7.94 28.64 -8.98
N THR A 317 -8.35 29.58 -9.83
CA THR A 317 -9.19 29.27 -11.01
C THR A 317 -8.78 30.04 -12.25
N SER A 318 -8.90 29.40 -13.41
CA SER A 318 -8.84 30.05 -14.72
C SER A 318 -10.20 30.56 -15.21
N LYS A 319 -11.29 30.31 -14.47
CA LYS A 319 -12.64 30.81 -14.79
C LYS A 319 -12.73 32.30 -14.47
N THR A 320 -13.20 33.08 -15.43
CA THR A 320 -13.30 34.55 -15.31
C THR A 320 -14.71 35.05 -15.01
N THR A 321 -15.72 34.17 -15.08
CA THR A 321 -17.14 34.53 -14.86
C THR A 321 -17.86 33.51 -13.99
N ASP A 322 -18.92 33.95 -13.30
CA ASP A 322 -19.77 33.05 -12.51
C ASP A 322 -20.58 32.07 -13.37
N ALA A 323 -20.84 32.44 -14.63
CA ALA A 323 -21.45 31.56 -15.63
C ALA A 323 -20.55 30.35 -15.93
N GLN A 324 -19.23 30.54 -16.03
CA GLN A 324 -18.28 29.43 -16.19
C GLN A 324 -18.22 28.55 -14.94
N LYS A 325 -18.21 29.13 -13.73
CA LYS A 325 -18.26 28.37 -12.46
C LYS A 325 -19.50 27.48 -12.39
N THR A 326 -20.66 28.08 -12.67
CA THR A 326 -21.96 27.37 -12.69
C THR A 326 -22.00 26.29 -13.77
N SER A 327 -21.51 26.59 -14.97
CA SER A 327 -21.44 25.65 -16.10
C SER A 327 -20.56 24.45 -15.77
N THR A 328 -19.37 24.68 -15.19
CA THR A 328 -18.47 23.60 -14.76
C THR A 328 -19.10 22.74 -13.66
N LYS A 329 -19.72 23.34 -12.64
CA LYS A 329 -20.42 22.57 -11.59
C LYS A 329 -21.51 21.69 -12.19
N LYS A 330 -22.40 22.24 -13.03
CA LYS A 330 -23.45 21.48 -13.71
C LYS A 330 -22.88 20.34 -14.57
N ALA A 331 -21.81 20.60 -15.31
CA ALA A 331 -21.14 19.59 -16.12
C ALA A 331 -20.56 18.46 -15.26
N LEU A 332 -19.86 18.77 -14.17
CA LEU A 332 -19.29 17.76 -13.28
C LEU A 332 -20.36 16.96 -12.52
N LEU A 333 -21.54 17.51 -12.30
CA LEU A 333 -22.68 16.78 -11.72
C LEU A 333 -23.36 15.85 -12.74
N ASN A 334 -23.15 16.05 -14.04
CA ASN A 334 -23.68 15.18 -15.09
C ASN A 334 -22.84 13.89 -15.26
N LYS A 335 -23.48 12.74 -15.10
CA LYS A 335 -22.85 11.42 -15.19
C LYS A 335 -22.20 11.16 -16.56
N ASP A 336 -22.90 11.43 -17.66
CA ASP A 336 -22.35 11.20 -19.00
C ASP A 336 -21.12 12.10 -19.26
N PHE A 337 -21.06 13.32 -18.72
CA PHE A 337 -19.89 14.19 -18.82
C PHE A 337 -18.68 13.59 -18.07
N ARG A 338 -18.87 13.11 -16.84
CA ARG A 338 -17.81 12.43 -16.08
C ARG A 338 -17.34 11.14 -16.77
N GLN A 339 -18.27 10.36 -17.34
CA GLN A 339 -17.92 9.19 -18.14
C GLN A 339 -17.15 9.57 -19.40
N ALA A 340 -17.51 10.69 -20.07
CA ALA A 340 -16.76 11.19 -21.22
C ALA A 340 -15.31 11.52 -20.87
N ILE A 341 -15.07 12.18 -19.73
CA ILE A 341 -13.71 12.44 -19.21
C ILE A 341 -12.97 11.12 -18.96
N THR A 342 -13.62 10.16 -18.30
CA THR A 342 -13.04 8.85 -17.99
C THR A 342 -12.58 8.11 -19.25
N PHE A 343 -13.45 8.04 -20.26
CA PHE A 343 -13.12 7.37 -21.53
C PHE A 343 -12.14 8.17 -22.40
N ALA A 344 -12.02 9.49 -22.22
CA ALA A 344 -11.10 10.35 -22.96
C ALA A 344 -9.67 10.34 -22.41
N PHE A 345 -9.50 9.91 -21.16
CA PHE A 345 -8.23 9.94 -20.46
C PHE A 345 -7.32 8.76 -20.86
N ASP A 346 -6.25 9.07 -21.61
CA ASP A 346 -5.21 8.09 -21.98
C ASP A 346 -4.29 7.85 -20.77
N ARG A 347 -4.66 6.87 -19.94
CA ARG A 347 -3.92 6.54 -18.72
C ARG A 347 -2.59 5.87 -19.03
N THR A 348 -2.48 5.20 -20.18
CA THR A 348 -1.19 4.69 -20.67
C THR A 348 -0.21 5.82 -20.94
N ALA A 349 -0.61 6.87 -21.66
CA ALA A 349 0.23 8.05 -21.88
C ALA A 349 0.61 8.74 -20.56
N TYR A 350 -0.34 8.84 -19.63
CA TYR A 350 -0.13 9.38 -18.29
C TYR A 350 0.88 8.57 -17.46
N ALA A 351 0.72 7.24 -17.40
CA ALA A 351 1.64 6.35 -16.70
C ALA A 351 3.03 6.27 -17.34
N SER A 352 3.13 6.53 -18.66
CA SER A 352 4.41 6.59 -19.38
C SER A 352 5.32 7.73 -18.90
N GLN A 353 4.75 8.78 -18.29
CA GLN A 353 5.52 9.86 -17.66
C GLN A 353 6.26 9.42 -16.39
N VAL A 354 6.09 8.16 -15.96
CA VAL A 354 6.85 7.59 -14.84
C VAL A 354 7.54 6.29 -15.21
N ASN A 355 6.83 5.37 -15.88
CA ASN A 355 7.35 4.04 -16.22
C ASN A 355 7.89 3.94 -17.66
N GLY A 356 7.92 5.03 -18.41
CA GLY A 356 8.22 5.00 -19.84
C GLY A 356 7.15 4.25 -20.63
N LYS A 357 7.26 4.25 -21.96
CA LYS A 357 6.24 3.66 -22.85
C LYS A 357 6.09 2.15 -22.65
N ASP A 358 7.20 1.43 -22.56
CA ASP A 358 7.21 -0.04 -22.47
C ASP A 358 6.65 -0.56 -21.13
N GLY A 359 6.76 0.25 -20.08
CA GLY A 359 6.32 -0.07 -18.72
C GLY A 359 5.01 0.60 -18.29
N ALA A 360 4.45 1.47 -19.12
CA ALA A 360 3.30 2.32 -18.76
C ALA A 360 2.11 1.49 -18.26
N THR A 361 1.75 0.44 -18.99
CA THR A 361 0.61 -0.40 -18.64
C THR A 361 0.85 -1.15 -17.34
N LYS A 362 2.10 -1.47 -16.97
CA LYS A 362 2.46 -2.29 -15.81
C LYS A 362 2.10 -1.69 -14.45
N MET A 363 1.69 -0.43 -14.41
CA MET A 363 1.28 0.21 -13.16
C MET A 363 -0.18 0.69 -13.20
N LEU A 364 -0.95 0.35 -14.23
CA LEU A 364 -2.33 0.79 -14.37
C LEU A 364 -3.28 -0.02 -13.48
N ARG A 365 -4.20 0.71 -12.85
CA ARG A 365 -5.32 0.20 -12.05
C ARG A 365 -6.65 0.57 -12.72
N ASN A 366 -7.62 -0.34 -12.76
CA ASN A 366 -8.92 -0.08 -13.39
C ASN A 366 -10.10 0.05 -12.41
N LEU A 367 -9.93 -0.36 -11.16
CA LEU A 367 -10.94 -0.27 -10.09
C LEU A 367 -10.36 0.41 -8.86
N PHE A 368 -11.22 0.94 -7.98
CA PHE A 368 -10.75 1.53 -6.73
C PHE A 368 -10.22 0.44 -5.79
N VAL A 369 -11.06 -0.57 -5.52
CA VAL A 369 -10.62 -1.85 -4.94
C VAL A 369 -9.86 -2.64 -6.02
N PRO A 370 -8.62 -3.09 -5.78
CA PRO A 370 -7.89 -3.89 -6.75
C PRO A 370 -8.68 -5.14 -7.18
N PRO A 371 -8.71 -5.49 -8.49
CA PRO A 371 -9.51 -6.60 -9.01
C PRO A 371 -9.23 -7.96 -8.35
N THR A 372 -8.02 -8.15 -7.83
CA THR A 372 -7.55 -9.40 -7.19
C THR A 372 -7.33 -9.28 -5.68
N PHE A 373 -7.83 -8.19 -5.06
CA PHE A 373 -7.69 -7.93 -3.62
C PHE A 373 -8.39 -8.97 -2.75
N VAL A 374 -9.61 -9.33 -3.13
CA VAL A 374 -10.41 -10.41 -2.55
C VAL A 374 -11.04 -11.27 -3.66
N GLN A 375 -11.55 -12.44 -3.30
CA GLN A 375 -12.19 -13.38 -4.22
C GLN A 375 -13.29 -14.16 -3.49
N THR A 376 -14.28 -14.63 -4.25
CA THR A 376 -15.18 -15.73 -3.85
C THR A 376 -14.50 -17.06 -4.20
N ASP A 377 -15.20 -18.17 -4.00
CA ASP A 377 -14.67 -19.52 -4.27
C ASP A 377 -14.27 -19.72 -5.76
N ASP A 378 -14.92 -18.98 -6.67
CA ASP A 378 -14.80 -19.15 -8.13
C ASP A 378 -14.43 -17.89 -8.91
N LYS A 379 -14.57 -16.69 -8.32
CA LYS A 379 -14.38 -15.41 -9.02
C LYS A 379 -13.55 -14.41 -8.23
N SER A 380 -12.72 -13.67 -8.94
CA SER A 380 -12.06 -12.46 -8.42
C SER A 380 -13.07 -11.33 -8.21
N PHE A 381 -12.75 -10.38 -7.33
CA PHE A 381 -13.59 -9.19 -7.11
C PHE A 381 -13.85 -8.42 -8.42
N GLY A 382 -12.85 -8.30 -9.29
CA GLY A 382 -13.00 -7.64 -10.59
C GLY A 382 -14.02 -8.31 -11.52
N GLU A 383 -14.13 -9.64 -11.49
CA GLU A 383 -15.14 -10.39 -12.25
C GLU A 383 -16.54 -10.15 -11.69
N LEU A 384 -16.70 -10.14 -10.36
CA LEU A 384 -17.98 -9.79 -9.72
C LEU A 384 -18.42 -8.37 -10.10
N VAL A 385 -17.50 -7.40 -10.04
CA VAL A 385 -17.77 -6.01 -10.41
C VAL A 385 -18.20 -5.93 -11.87
N LYS A 386 -17.49 -6.64 -12.76
CA LYS A 386 -17.80 -6.67 -14.19
C LYS A 386 -19.24 -7.13 -14.46
N GLU A 387 -19.68 -8.18 -13.79
CA GLU A 387 -21.05 -8.72 -13.94
C GLU A 387 -22.11 -7.70 -13.54
N LYS A 388 -21.90 -6.95 -12.46
CA LYS A 388 -22.83 -5.89 -12.02
C LYS A 388 -22.76 -4.66 -12.94
N LEU A 389 -21.56 -4.29 -13.38
CA LEU A 389 -21.29 -3.06 -14.15
C LEU A 389 -21.99 -3.06 -15.52
N VAL A 390 -22.02 -4.21 -16.20
CA VAL A 390 -22.73 -4.36 -17.48
C VAL A 390 -24.24 -4.15 -17.34
N GLY A 391 -24.80 -4.34 -16.15
CA GLY A 391 -26.21 -4.06 -15.87
C GLY A 391 -26.59 -2.58 -15.87
N TYR A 392 -25.62 -1.66 -15.74
CA TYR A 392 -25.88 -0.21 -15.77
C TYR A 392 -25.91 0.38 -17.18
N ASP A 393 -24.98 -0.05 -18.05
CA ASP A 393 -24.83 0.46 -19.41
C ASP A 393 -24.04 -0.55 -20.26
N GLU A 394 -24.54 -0.89 -21.46
CA GLU A 394 -23.88 -1.85 -22.36
C GLU A 394 -22.48 -1.42 -22.80
N SER A 395 -22.17 -0.11 -22.76
CA SER A 395 -20.83 0.41 -23.05
C SER A 395 -19.76 -0.16 -22.10
N TRP A 396 -20.15 -0.72 -20.95
CA TRP A 396 -19.21 -1.41 -20.06
C TRP A 396 -18.83 -2.81 -20.53
N LYS A 397 -19.56 -3.44 -21.46
CA LYS A 397 -19.36 -4.85 -21.87
C LYS A 397 -17.94 -5.18 -22.32
N ASP A 398 -17.30 -4.28 -23.06
CA ASP A 398 -15.94 -4.51 -23.59
C ASP A 398 -14.82 -3.89 -22.75
N VAL A 399 -15.15 -3.30 -21.60
CA VAL A 399 -14.16 -2.69 -20.69
C VAL A 399 -13.42 -3.78 -19.89
N ASN A 400 -12.09 -3.85 -19.98
CA ASN A 400 -11.29 -4.82 -19.24
C ASN A 400 -10.87 -4.26 -17.87
N LEU A 401 -11.42 -4.81 -16.79
CA LEU A 401 -11.19 -4.32 -15.43
C LEU A 401 -9.97 -4.92 -14.71
N ASN A 402 -9.20 -5.83 -15.32
CA ASN A 402 -7.99 -6.39 -14.71
C ASN A 402 -6.93 -5.30 -14.43
N ASP A 403 -5.84 -5.63 -13.75
CA ASP A 403 -4.70 -4.70 -13.66
C ASP A 403 -3.68 -4.95 -14.76
N ALA A 404 -2.84 -3.93 -14.99
CA ALA A 404 -1.78 -3.93 -16.00
C ALA A 404 -2.22 -3.67 -17.46
N GLN A 405 -3.35 -3.00 -17.65
CA GLN A 405 -3.86 -2.55 -18.95
C GLN A 405 -4.77 -1.32 -18.80
N ASP A 406 -5.00 -0.62 -19.90
CA ASP A 406 -5.87 0.56 -19.94
C ASP A 406 -7.28 0.20 -20.41
N GLY A 407 -8.09 -0.35 -19.51
CA GLY A 407 -9.45 -0.79 -19.84
C GLY A 407 -10.47 0.34 -20.01
N LEU A 408 -10.25 1.47 -19.33
CA LEU A 408 -11.16 2.61 -19.32
C LEU A 408 -10.93 3.57 -20.50
N TYR A 409 -9.76 3.61 -21.14
CA TYR A 409 -9.54 4.52 -22.26
C TYR A 409 -10.26 4.07 -23.54
N ASN A 410 -11.19 4.88 -24.03
CA ASN A 410 -11.92 4.61 -25.27
C ASN A 410 -12.42 5.93 -25.93
N PRO A 411 -11.68 6.51 -26.88
CA PRO A 411 -12.06 7.76 -27.53
C PRO A 411 -13.43 7.76 -28.22
N THR A 412 -13.90 6.61 -28.70
CA THR A 412 -15.23 6.49 -29.33
C THR A 412 -16.33 6.66 -28.29
N LYS A 413 -16.28 5.87 -27.20
CA LYS A 413 -17.23 5.99 -26.07
C LYS A 413 -17.16 7.37 -25.43
N ALA A 414 -15.97 7.97 -25.34
CA ALA A 414 -15.79 9.32 -24.83
C ALA A 414 -16.61 10.36 -25.60
N LYS A 415 -16.57 10.30 -26.95
CA LYS A 415 -17.33 11.21 -27.82
C LYS A 415 -18.84 10.96 -27.75
N GLU A 416 -19.25 9.70 -27.69
CA GLU A 416 -20.67 9.33 -27.53
C GLU A 416 -21.24 9.86 -26.21
N LYS A 417 -20.51 9.68 -25.11
CA LYS A 417 -20.89 10.19 -23.79
C LYS A 417 -20.89 11.72 -23.74
N LEU A 418 -19.90 12.37 -24.35
CA LEU A 418 -19.88 13.82 -24.46
C LEU A 418 -21.07 14.34 -25.27
N ALA A 419 -21.46 13.69 -26.37
CA ALA A 419 -22.60 14.12 -27.17
C ALA A 419 -23.92 14.08 -26.36
N LYS A 420 -24.14 13.00 -25.60
CA LYS A 420 -25.29 12.88 -24.68
C LYS A 420 -25.26 13.97 -23.60
N ALA A 421 -24.12 14.13 -22.95
CA ALA A 421 -23.93 15.15 -21.90
C ALA A 421 -24.15 16.56 -22.43
N LYS A 422 -23.53 16.90 -23.57
CA LYS A 422 -23.59 18.23 -24.19
C LYS A 422 -25.03 18.61 -24.55
N ALA A 423 -25.81 17.69 -25.12
CA ALA A 423 -27.22 17.94 -25.43
C ALA A 423 -28.03 18.26 -24.16
N ALA A 424 -27.88 17.48 -23.09
CA ALA A 424 -28.57 17.70 -21.83
C ALA A 424 -28.11 19.01 -21.13
N LEU A 425 -26.81 19.27 -21.12
CA LEU A 425 -26.20 20.43 -20.45
C LEU A 425 -26.56 21.74 -21.17
N GLN A 426 -26.53 21.78 -22.51
CA GLN A 426 -26.94 22.97 -23.26
C GLN A 426 -28.43 23.29 -23.04
N ALA A 427 -29.29 22.27 -22.93
CA ALA A 427 -30.69 22.47 -22.59
C ALA A 427 -30.88 23.06 -21.17
N ASP A 428 -29.93 22.82 -20.26
CA ASP A 428 -29.87 23.39 -18.91
C ASP A 428 -29.04 24.70 -18.82
N GLY A 429 -28.79 25.34 -19.97
CA GLY A 429 -28.13 26.65 -20.07
C GLY A 429 -26.62 26.63 -19.84
N VAL A 430 -25.98 25.47 -19.86
CA VAL A 430 -24.53 25.32 -19.68
C VAL A 430 -23.77 25.86 -20.89
N GLN A 431 -22.75 26.67 -20.62
CA GLN A 431 -21.88 27.25 -21.64
C GLN A 431 -20.62 26.41 -21.82
N PHE A 432 -20.27 26.17 -23.08
CA PHE A 432 -19.04 25.51 -23.48
C PHE A 432 -18.03 26.54 -24.02
N PRO A 433 -16.71 26.33 -23.87
CA PRO A 433 -16.09 25.15 -23.27
C PRO A 433 -16.20 25.11 -21.73
N ILE A 434 -16.23 23.89 -21.18
CA ILE A 434 -16.13 23.65 -19.75
C ILE A 434 -14.66 23.75 -19.33
N HIS A 435 -14.37 24.72 -18.48
CA HIS A 435 -13.06 24.92 -17.87
C HIS A 435 -12.94 24.12 -16.59
N ILE A 436 -11.93 23.26 -16.49
CA ILE A 436 -11.69 22.35 -15.36
C ILE A 436 -10.35 22.68 -14.73
N ASP A 437 -10.33 23.23 -13.52
CA ASP A 437 -9.10 23.53 -12.80
C ASP A 437 -8.54 22.28 -12.13
N MET A 438 -7.25 22.01 -12.35
CA MET A 438 -6.53 20.89 -11.74
C MET A 438 -5.22 21.39 -11.11
N PRO A 439 -5.10 21.42 -9.78
CA PRO A 439 -3.89 21.88 -9.11
C PRO A 439 -2.76 20.86 -9.19
N VAL A 440 -1.53 21.34 -9.29
CA VAL A 440 -0.33 20.50 -9.30
C VAL A 440 0.84 21.22 -8.64
N ASP A 441 1.63 20.47 -7.87
CA ASP A 441 2.87 20.96 -7.28
C ASP A 441 3.88 21.19 -8.40
N GLN A 442 4.21 22.46 -8.64
CA GLN A 442 5.11 22.87 -9.72
C GLN A 442 6.54 22.33 -9.56
N THR A 443 6.93 21.95 -8.34
CA THR A 443 8.25 21.38 -8.05
C THR A 443 8.31 19.88 -8.36
N ALA A 444 7.17 19.20 -8.38
CA ALA A 444 7.05 17.79 -8.72
C ALA A 444 6.97 17.59 -10.24
N THR A 445 8.11 17.71 -10.94
CA THR A 445 8.21 17.67 -12.41
C THR A 445 7.52 16.48 -13.06
N ASN A 446 7.59 15.29 -12.44
CA ASN A 446 6.89 14.09 -12.90
C ASN A 446 5.36 14.20 -12.78
N LYS A 447 4.83 14.81 -11.71
CA LYS A 447 3.40 15.10 -11.57
C LYS A 447 2.94 16.13 -12.59
N VAL A 448 3.72 17.20 -12.82
CA VAL A 448 3.41 18.20 -13.86
C VAL A 448 3.30 17.54 -15.24
N GLN A 449 4.25 16.68 -15.62
CA GLN A 449 4.23 15.94 -16.89
C GLN A 449 3.01 15.00 -17.00
N ARG A 450 2.67 14.30 -15.91
CA ARG A 450 1.47 13.44 -15.82
C ARG A 450 0.19 14.26 -16.08
N VAL A 451 -0.01 15.35 -15.35
CA VAL A 451 -1.20 16.20 -15.48
C VAL A 451 -1.27 16.84 -16.89
N GLN A 452 -0.13 17.23 -17.47
CA GLN A 452 -0.07 17.67 -18.87
C GLN A 452 -0.50 16.58 -19.86
N SER A 453 -0.10 15.32 -19.65
CA SER A 453 -0.56 14.18 -20.45
C SER A 453 -2.06 13.96 -20.32
N LEU A 454 -2.62 14.08 -19.10
CA LEU A 454 -4.06 14.01 -18.86
C LEU A 454 -4.78 15.10 -19.66
N LYS A 455 -4.36 16.37 -19.52
CA LYS A 455 -4.89 17.51 -20.29
C LYS A 455 -4.88 17.23 -21.78
N GLN A 456 -3.74 16.84 -22.34
CA GLN A 456 -3.59 16.59 -23.77
C GLN A 456 -4.52 15.48 -24.27
N SER A 457 -4.67 14.39 -23.50
CA SER A 457 -5.54 13.27 -23.88
C SER A 457 -7.02 13.67 -23.89
N ILE A 458 -7.48 14.34 -22.84
CA ILE A 458 -8.88 14.77 -22.72
C ILE A 458 -9.22 15.79 -23.81
N GLU A 459 -8.41 16.85 -23.95
CA GLU A 459 -8.66 17.92 -24.94
C GLU A 459 -8.61 17.41 -26.38
N LYS A 460 -7.72 16.45 -26.68
CA LYS A 460 -7.64 15.82 -28.00
C LYS A 460 -8.88 15.00 -28.33
N ASN A 461 -9.40 14.24 -27.36
CA ASN A 461 -10.49 13.30 -27.58
C ASN A 461 -11.86 13.94 -27.48
N LEU A 462 -12.02 14.96 -26.64
CA LEU A 462 -13.28 15.68 -26.41
C LEU A 462 -13.38 17.00 -27.19
N GLY A 463 -12.28 17.56 -27.68
CA GLY A 463 -12.24 18.85 -28.36
C GLY A 463 -12.17 20.04 -27.39
N LYS A 464 -11.27 20.99 -27.67
CA LYS A 464 -11.06 22.20 -26.83
C LYS A 464 -12.24 23.15 -26.81
N GLU A 465 -13.08 23.09 -27.84
CA GLU A 465 -14.35 23.80 -27.90
C GLU A 465 -15.37 23.24 -26.89
N ASN A 466 -15.13 22.03 -26.35
CA ASN A 466 -15.99 21.41 -25.36
C ASN A 466 -15.35 21.37 -23.96
N VAL A 467 -14.09 20.97 -23.84
CA VAL A 467 -13.43 20.81 -22.54
C VAL A 467 -12.02 21.39 -22.58
N VAL A 468 -11.68 22.17 -21.57
CA VAL A 468 -10.34 22.74 -21.34
C VAL A 468 -9.89 22.35 -19.93
N ILE A 469 -8.73 21.71 -19.81
CA ILE A 469 -8.13 21.37 -18.50
C ILE A 469 -7.14 22.46 -18.12
N ASP A 470 -7.48 23.33 -17.19
CA ASP A 470 -6.65 24.42 -16.71
C ASP A 470 -5.75 23.95 -15.56
N ILE A 471 -4.47 23.76 -15.85
CA ILE A 471 -3.49 23.28 -14.87
C ILE A 471 -3.06 24.44 -13.97
N GLN A 472 -3.39 24.36 -12.68
CA GLN A 472 -3.01 25.35 -11.67
C GLN A 472 -1.67 24.93 -11.04
N GLN A 473 -0.55 25.38 -11.61
CA GLN A 473 0.77 25.15 -11.04
C GLN A 473 1.02 26.08 -9.84
N MET A 474 1.34 25.52 -8.68
CA MET A 474 1.57 26.27 -7.44
C MET A 474 2.59 25.55 -6.55
N SER A 475 2.93 26.15 -5.39
CA SER A 475 3.85 25.52 -4.44
C SER A 475 3.26 24.24 -3.83
N LYS A 476 4.12 23.35 -3.32
CA LYS A 476 3.69 22.14 -2.61
C LYS A 476 2.73 22.43 -1.46
N ASP A 477 3.03 23.47 -0.67
CA ASP A 477 2.23 23.85 0.48
C ASP A 477 0.87 24.38 0.05
N ASP A 478 0.82 25.21 -1.00
CA ASP A 478 -0.46 25.69 -1.55
C ASP A 478 -1.33 24.54 -2.05
N VAL A 479 -0.77 23.59 -2.82
CA VAL A 479 -1.51 22.40 -3.27
C VAL A 479 -2.07 21.63 -2.09
N ASN A 480 -1.24 21.35 -1.08
CA ASN A 480 -1.70 20.58 0.07
C ASN A 480 -2.80 21.32 0.85
N ASN A 481 -2.69 22.64 1.03
CA ASN A 481 -3.65 23.45 1.79
C ASN A 481 -5.02 23.54 1.10
N ILE A 482 -5.09 23.46 -0.23
CA ILE A 482 -6.36 23.46 -0.98
C ILE A 482 -6.86 22.05 -1.32
N THR A 483 -6.13 21.00 -0.90
CA THR A 483 -6.49 19.59 -1.08
C THR A 483 -6.44 18.84 0.27
N TYR A 484 -5.41 18.03 0.48
CA TYR A 484 -5.29 17.10 1.61
C TYR A 484 -5.40 17.76 3.00
N PHE A 485 -4.84 18.96 3.17
CA PHE A 485 -4.87 19.72 4.43
C PHE A 485 -5.97 20.79 4.48
N ALA A 486 -6.90 20.82 3.52
CA ALA A 486 -8.02 21.75 3.58
C ALA A 486 -8.84 21.53 4.87
N GLU A 487 -9.15 22.60 5.60
CA GLU A 487 -9.81 22.49 6.92
C GLU A 487 -11.28 22.05 6.83
N SER A 488 -11.93 22.24 5.68
CA SER A 488 -13.34 21.88 5.41
C SER A 488 -13.57 21.67 3.92
N ALA A 489 -14.70 21.08 3.55
CA ALA A 489 -15.08 20.94 2.14
C ALA A 489 -15.13 22.28 1.39
N ALA A 490 -15.52 23.36 2.07
CA ALA A 490 -15.57 24.69 1.46
C ALA A 490 -14.18 25.23 1.07
N ALA A 491 -13.11 24.72 1.69
CA ALA A 491 -11.72 25.08 1.40
C ALA A 491 -11.08 24.25 0.28
N GLU A 492 -11.72 23.17 -0.17
CA GLU A 492 -11.29 22.37 -1.33
C GLU A 492 -11.47 23.21 -2.62
N ASP A 493 -10.35 23.62 -3.25
CA ASP A 493 -10.34 24.62 -4.33
C ASP A 493 -9.83 24.05 -5.67
N TRP A 494 -10.54 23.04 -6.18
CA TRP A 494 -10.19 22.31 -7.41
C TRP A 494 -11.43 21.66 -8.02
N ASP A 495 -11.42 21.41 -9.34
CA ASP A 495 -12.48 20.65 -10.02
C ASP A 495 -12.11 19.18 -10.16
N LEU A 496 -10.86 18.91 -10.59
CA LEU A 496 -10.26 17.58 -10.59
C LEU A 496 -8.95 17.59 -9.79
N SER A 497 -8.64 16.49 -9.10
CA SER A 497 -7.39 16.35 -8.34
C SER A 497 -6.82 14.93 -8.50
N ASP A 498 -5.52 14.80 -8.76
CA ASP A 498 -4.80 13.51 -8.72
C ASP A 498 -3.97 13.32 -7.44
N ASN A 499 -4.24 14.14 -6.42
CA ASN A 499 -3.59 14.08 -5.10
C ASN A 499 -4.34 13.16 -4.12
N VAL A 500 -5.06 12.18 -4.63
CA VAL A 500 -5.82 11.20 -3.83
C VAL A 500 -5.37 9.78 -4.15
N GLY A 501 -5.31 8.95 -3.12
CA GLY A 501 -4.97 7.55 -3.24
C GLY A 501 -5.13 6.84 -1.91
N TRP A 502 -5.40 5.54 -1.97
CA TRP A 502 -5.68 4.74 -0.78
C TRP A 502 -4.91 3.44 -0.80
N SER A 503 -4.39 3.07 0.37
CA SER A 503 -3.84 1.75 0.68
C SER A 503 -4.72 1.09 1.74
N PRO A 504 -5.00 -0.21 1.64
CA PRO A 504 -5.95 -0.87 2.52
C PRO A 504 -5.35 -1.15 3.90
N ASP A 505 -6.11 -0.86 4.94
CA ASP A 505 -5.72 -1.15 6.32
C ASP A 505 -6.00 -2.60 6.72
N PHE A 506 -7.00 -3.22 6.10
CA PHE A 506 -7.43 -4.59 6.36
C PHE A 506 -8.01 -5.22 5.10
N GLN A 507 -8.11 -6.55 5.09
CA GLN A 507 -8.44 -7.31 3.88
C GLN A 507 -9.96 -7.47 3.66
N ASP A 508 -10.68 -6.37 3.41
CA ASP A 508 -12.10 -6.35 3.02
C ASP A 508 -12.37 -5.15 2.10
N PRO A 509 -13.25 -5.24 1.08
CA PRO A 509 -13.50 -4.12 0.17
C PRO A 509 -13.94 -2.81 0.85
N SER A 510 -14.56 -2.89 2.04
CA SER A 510 -14.92 -1.70 2.83
C SER A 510 -13.76 -0.78 3.12
N THR A 511 -12.53 -1.29 3.25
CA THR A 511 -11.34 -0.46 3.50
C THR A 511 -11.14 0.60 2.42
N TYR A 512 -11.58 0.35 1.18
CA TYR A 512 -11.54 1.35 0.11
C TYR A 512 -12.88 2.08 -0.01
N LEU A 513 -13.99 1.36 0.01
CA LEU A 513 -15.28 1.91 -0.41
C LEU A 513 -15.92 2.79 0.68
N ASP A 514 -15.73 2.46 1.95
CA ASP A 514 -16.41 3.16 3.04
C ASP A 514 -15.76 4.52 3.36
N VAL A 515 -14.51 4.74 2.92
CA VAL A 515 -13.80 6.02 3.13
C VAL A 515 -14.47 7.20 2.43
N ILE A 516 -15.31 6.93 1.42
CA ILE A 516 -16.12 7.92 0.70
C ILE A 516 -17.62 7.75 0.94
N LYS A 517 -18.02 7.03 2.00
CA LYS A 517 -19.41 6.87 2.42
C LYS A 517 -20.00 8.23 2.86
N PRO A 518 -21.17 8.67 2.35
CA PRO A 518 -21.69 10.01 2.67
C PRO A 518 -21.95 10.26 4.15
N SER A 519 -22.46 9.27 4.89
CA SER A 519 -22.76 9.43 6.33
C SER A 519 -21.53 9.58 7.23
N SER A 520 -20.39 8.97 6.87
CA SER A 520 -19.27 8.74 7.81
C SER A 520 -17.88 8.62 7.19
N GLY A 521 -17.75 8.68 5.86
CA GLY A 521 -16.50 8.50 5.15
C GLY A 521 -15.56 9.69 5.32
N GLU A 522 -14.42 9.44 5.95
CA GLU A 522 -13.42 10.46 6.29
C GLU A 522 -12.77 11.15 5.07
N SER A 523 -12.83 10.51 3.90
CA SER A 523 -12.22 11.01 2.66
C SER A 523 -13.22 11.67 1.71
N THR A 524 -14.52 11.72 2.04
CA THR A 524 -15.55 12.41 1.21
C THR A 524 -15.15 13.83 0.84
N LYS A 525 -14.62 14.58 1.82
CA LYS A 525 -14.12 15.96 1.61
C LYS A 525 -13.02 16.00 0.57
N THR A 526 -11.94 15.25 0.78
CA THR A 526 -10.75 15.30 -0.06
C THR A 526 -10.94 14.62 -1.42
N TYR A 527 -11.88 13.69 -1.55
CA TYR A 527 -12.12 12.94 -2.79
C TYR A 527 -13.28 13.52 -3.61
N LEU A 528 -14.27 14.15 -2.98
CA LEU A 528 -15.52 14.55 -3.62
C LEU A 528 -15.92 16.00 -3.29
N GLY A 529 -15.24 16.67 -2.36
CA GLY A 529 -15.47 18.09 -2.04
C GLY A 529 -16.70 18.37 -1.20
N PHE A 530 -17.15 17.42 -0.37
CA PHE A 530 -18.21 17.63 0.62
C PHE A 530 -17.90 16.93 1.94
N ASP A 531 -18.37 17.48 3.06
CA ASP A 531 -18.16 16.88 4.38
C ASP A 531 -19.15 15.73 4.63
N ALA A 532 -18.67 14.59 5.11
CA ALA A 532 -19.52 13.48 5.51
C ALA A 532 -20.49 13.84 6.64
N GLY A 533 -21.61 13.14 6.72
CA GLY A 533 -22.68 13.37 7.69
C GLY A 533 -23.54 14.61 7.38
N THR A 534 -23.29 15.29 6.27
CA THR A 534 -24.07 16.45 5.83
C THR A 534 -25.12 16.05 4.78
N ASN A 535 -26.27 16.73 4.79
CA ASN A 535 -27.27 16.61 3.72
C ASN A 535 -26.83 17.39 2.47
N ASN A 536 -25.74 16.96 1.84
CA ASN A 536 -25.16 17.65 0.69
C ASN A 536 -26.00 17.46 -0.58
N ALA A 537 -26.45 18.55 -1.20
CA ALA A 537 -27.34 18.52 -2.36
C ALA A 537 -26.65 17.94 -3.62
N ALA A 538 -25.38 18.25 -3.83
CA ALA A 538 -24.60 17.71 -4.95
C ALA A 538 -24.40 16.20 -4.81
N ALA A 539 -24.08 15.71 -3.60
CA ALA A 539 -23.98 14.29 -3.31
C ALA A 539 -25.30 13.55 -3.58
N ALA A 540 -26.43 14.12 -3.15
CA ALA A 540 -27.75 13.57 -3.45
C ALA A 540 -28.04 13.55 -4.97
N GLN A 541 -27.71 14.63 -5.68
CA GLN A 541 -27.92 14.74 -7.13
C GLN A 541 -27.14 13.69 -7.92
N VAL A 542 -25.89 13.38 -7.53
CA VAL A 542 -25.09 12.34 -8.19
C VAL A 542 -25.40 10.93 -7.67
N GLY A 543 -26.40 10.78 -6.80
CA GLY A 543 -26.91 9.49 -6.35
C GLY A 543 -26.12 8.82 -5.23
N MET A 544 -25.31 9.56 -4.46
CA MET A 544 -24.51 9.00 -3.37
C MET A 544 -25.35 8.28 -2.29
N ASN A 545 -26.65 8.59 -2.17
CA ASN A 545 -27.56 7.85 -1.28
C ASN A 545 -27.73 6.39 -1.70
N GLU A 546 -27.73 6.09 -3.01
CA GLU A 546 -27.78 4.70 -3.49
C GLU A 546 -26.45 3.99 -3.22
N TYR A 547 -25.32 4.69 -3.38
CA TYR A 547 -24.02 4.16 -3.01
C TYR A 547 -23.97 3.78 -1.52
N GLU A 548 -24.42 4.69 -0.64
CA GLU A 548 -24.49 4.42 0.80
C GLU A 548 -25.39 3.23 1.12
N LYS A 549 -26.53 3.11 0.45
CA LYS A 549 -27.44 1.98 0.60
C LYS A 549 -26.75 0.66 0.22
N LEU A 550 -26.03 0.62 -0.90
CA LEU A 550 -25.28 -0.57 -1.33
C LEU A 550 -24.19 -0.95 -0.32
N LEU A 551 -23.46 0.03 0.23
CA LEU A 551 -22.47 -0.20 1.30
C LEU A 551 -23.15 -0.74 2.56
N ASN A 552 -24.24 -0.12 3.02
CA ASN A 552 -24.99 -0.57 4.19
C ASN A 552 -25.55 -2.00 4.03
N GLU A 553 -25.97 -2.38 2.81
CA GLU A 553 -26.40 -3.76 2.51
C GLU A 553 -25.24 -4.76 2.58
N ALA A 554 -24.06 -4.37 2.09
CA ALA A 554 -22.84 -5.17 2.20
C ALA A 554 -22.36 -5.29 3.65
N GLU A 555 -22.37 -4.19 4.41
CA GLU A 555 -21.98 -4.15 5.83
C GLU A 555 -22.83 -5.06 6.71
N LYS A 556 -24.15 -5.14 6.45
CA LYS A 556 -25.08 -6.04 7.15
C LYS A 556 -24.76 -7.52 6.92
N GLU A 557 -24.10 -7.86 5.81
CA GLU A 557 -23.63 -9.22 5.56
C GLU A 557 -22.36 -9.50 6.37
N THR A 558 -22.55 -10.22 7.47
CA THR A 558 -21.49 -10.55 8.43
C THR A 558 -21.22 -12.05 8.52
N ASN A 559 -22.12 -12.89 7.98
CA ASN A 559 -22.07 -14.34 8.14
C ASN A 559 -21.56 -15.06 6.88
N ASN A 560 -21.77 -14.47 5.69
CA ASN A 560 -21.31 -15.05 4.42
C ASN A 560 -20.36 -14.09 3.69
N THR A 561 -19.07 -14.39 3.75
CA THR A 561 -18.01 -13.60 3.10
C THR A 561 -18.18 -13.50 1.59
N ASN A 562 -18.63 -14.57 0.91
CA ASN A 562 -18.85 -14.54 -0.54
C ASN A 562 -19.99 -13.59 -0.90
N ALA A 563 -21.12 -13.68 -0.19
CA ALA A 563 -22.25 -12.76 -0.37
C ALA A 563 -21.87 -11.31 -0.02
N ARG A 564 -21.00 -11.10 0.99
CA ARG A 564 -20.48 -9.78 1.35
C ARG A 564 -19.68 -9.17 0.19
N TYR A 565 -18.76 -9.94 -0.40
CA TYR A 565 -17.96 -9.48 -1.53
C TYR A 565 -18.81 -9.22 -2.78
N GLU A 566 -19.83 -10.02 -3.05
CA GLU A 566 -20.79 -9.75 -4.13
C GLU A 566 -21.56 -8.43 -3.94
N LYS A 567 -21.95 -8.10 -2.71
CA LYS A 567 -22.63 -6.84 -2.37
C LYS A 567 -21.69 -5.64 -2.52
N TYR A 568 -20.44 -5.73 -2.04
CA TYR A 568 -19.45 -4.68 -2.29
C TYR A 568 -19.09 -4.53 -3.77
N ALA A 569 -19.11 -5.62 -4.54
CA ALA A 569 -18.90 -5.54 -5.98
C ALA A 569 -20.00 -4.72 -6.66
N ALA A 570 -21.24 -4.76 -6.16
CA ALA A 570 -22.31 -3.87 -6.63
C ALA A 570 -22.04 -2.39 -6.30
N ALA A 571 -21.53 -2.10 -5.10
CA ALA A 571 -21.13 -0.73 -4.72
C ALA A 571 -19.95 -0.21 -5.57
N GLN A 572 -18.91 -1.02 -5.79
CA GLN A 572 -17.79 -0.67 -6.67
C GLN A 572 -18.27 -0.47 -8.13
N ALA A 573 -19.18 -1.33 -8.63
CA ALA A 573 -19.75 -1.18 -9.96
C ALA A 573 -20.53 0.13 -10.10
N TRP A 574 -21.33 0.49 -9.09
CA TRP A 574 -22.01 1.78 -9.03
C TRP A 574 -21.01 2.95 -9.08
N LEU A 575 -19.93 2.87 -8.31
CA LEU A 575 -18.92 3.93 -8.26
C LEU A 575 -18.20 4.10 -9.61
N THR A 576 -17.82 2.98 -10.24
CA THR A 576 -17.19 2.97 -11.57
C THR A 576 -18.12 3.53 -12.62
N ASP A 577 -19.40 3.15 -12.61
CA ASP A 577 -20.40 3.66 -13.53
C ASP A 577 -20.69 5.16 -13.32
N ASN A 578 -20.69 5.64 -12.08
CA ASN A 578 -20.89 7.06 -11.79
C ASN A 578 -19.68 7.95 -12.07
N ALA A 579 -18.50 7.36 -12.32
CA ALA A 579 -17.27 8.05 -12.71
C ALA A 579 -16.90 9.24 -11.80
N LEU A 580 -17.20 9.14 -10.50
CA LEU A 580 -16.86 10.16 -9.51
C LEU A 580 -15.35 10.19 -9.20
N VAL A 581 -14.73 9.01 -9.28
CA VAL A 581 -13.29 8.82 -9.19
C VAL A 581 -12.80 7.95 -10.35
N ILE A 582 -11.61 8.23 -10.86
CA ILE A 582 -11.01 7.51 -11.99
C ILE A 582 -9.73 6.84 -11.51
N PRO A 583 -9.69 5.50 -11.37
CA PRO A 583 -8.47 4.78 -11.08
C PRO A 583 -7.39 5.03 -12.12
N THR A 584 -6.18 5.37 -11.66
CA THR A 584 -5.04 5.66 -12.52
C THR A 584 -3.97 4.61 -12.38
N THR A 585 -3.34 4.55 -11.21
CA THR A 585 -2.07 3.85 -11.04
C THR A 585 -1.94 3.22 -9.67
N THR A 586 -1.03 2.25 -9.59
CA THR A 586 -0.58 1.62 -8.34
C THR A 586 0.72 2.27 -7.86
N LEU A 587 1.13 2.03 -6.61
CA LEU A 587 2.42 2.52 -6.10
C LEU A 587 3.57 1.77 -6.78
N THR A 588 3.42 0.45 -6.91
CA THR A 588 4.39 -0.44 -7.57
C THR A 588 4.05 -0.64 -9.05
N GLY A 589 4.34 -1.80 -9.65
CA GLY A 589 4.36 -1.95 -11.11
C GLY A 589 5.60 -1.30 -11.77
N ARG A 590 6.67 -1.05 -11.02
CA ARG A 590 7.84 -0.26 -11.44
C ARG A 590 8.95 -1.13 -12.03
N PRO A 591 9.74 -0.60 -12.99
CA PRO A 591 10.93 -1.29 -13.45
C PRO A 591 12.02 -1.27 -12.38
N ILE A 592 12.63 -2.41 -12.13
CA ILE A 592 13.70 -2.61 -11.15
C ILE A 592 14.85 -3.45 -11.71
N LEU A 593 16.01 -3.27 -11.11
CA LEU A 593 17.11 -4.23 -11.09
C LEU A 593 17.11 -4.90 -9.71
N SER A 594 17.35 -6.20 -9.67
CA SER A 594 17.29 -6.94 -8.41
C SER A 594 18.27 -8.09 -8.36
N ARG A 595 18.89 -8.28 -7.20
CA ARG A 595 19.59 -9.50 -6.77
C ARG A 595 18.77 -10.28 -5.74
N THR A 596 17.52 -9.92 -5.52
CA THR A 596 16.59 -10.66 -4.66
C THR A 596 16.02 -11.83 -5.45
N VAL A 597 15.99 -13.03 -4.87
CA VAL A 597 15.32 -14.18 -5.47
C VAL A 597 13.84 -13.83 -5.64
N PRO A 598 13.29 -13.82 -6.88
CA PRO A 598 11.95 -13.33 -7.13
C PRO A 598 10.89 -14.05 -6.28
N PHE A 599 9.99 -13.29 -5.67
CA PHE A 599 8.88 -13.79 -4.85
C PHE A 599 9.32 -14.62 -3.62
N SER A 600 10.51 -14.34 -3.07
CA SER A 600 10.97 -14.93 -1.81
C SER A 600 10.40 -14.25 -0.57
N ASN A 601 10.14 -12.94 -0.62
CA ASN A 601 9.56 -12.19 0.50
C ASN A 601 8.11 -12.60 0.80
N ALA A 602 7.64 -12.25 2.00
CA ALA A 602 6.21 -12.22 2.30
C ALA A 602 5.45 -11.34 1.30
N PHE A 603 4.21 -11.70 0.98
CA PHE A 603 3.29 -10.88 0.19
C PHE A 603 2.12 -10.53 1.09
N ALA A 604 1.68 -9.28 1.12
CA ALA A 604 0.48 -8.91 1.84
C ALA A 604 -0.30 -7.86 1.05
N TRP A 605 -1.63 -7.96 1.13
CA TRP A 605 -2.50 -6.94 0.58
C TRP A 605 -2.71 -5.77 1.55
N SER A 606 -2.72 -6.03 2.85
CA SER A 606 -2.87 -5.04 3.93
C SER A 606 -1.90 -5.38 5.07
N GLY A 607 -1.78 -4.48 6.05
CA GLY A 607 -0.95 -4.70 7.22
C GLY A 607 0.52 -4.30 7.03
N THR A 608 1.30 -4.38 8.11
CA THR A 608 2.70 -3.90 8.11
C THR A 608 3.73 -5.03 7.93
N LYS A 609 3.29 -6.22 7.52
CA LYS A 609 4.10 -7.46 7.43
C LYS A 609 4.13 -8.05 6.01
N GLY A 610 4.35 -7.20 5.00
CA GLY A 610 4.23 -7.57 3.58
C GLY A 610 5.40 -7.13 2.69
N ASN A 611 5.06 -6.68 1.48
CA ASN A 611 6.01 -6.21 0.46
C ASN A 611 5.59 -4.96 -0.31
N SER A 612 4.49 -4.30 0.08
CA SER A 612 3.97 -3.09 -0.57
C SER A 612 4.48 -1.83 0.14
N GLU A 613 3.95 -1.55 1.33
CA GLU A 613 4.31 -0.35 2.11
C GLU A 613 5.47 -0.62 3.06
N THR A 614 5.37 -1.70 3.83
CA THR A 614 6.44 -2.22 4.67
C THR A 614 7.02 -3.49 4.08
N ILE A 615 8.34 -3.51 3.93
CA ILE A 615 9.08 -4.70 3.50
C ILE A 615 9.40 -5.55 4.74
N LEU A 616 8.78 -6.71 4.85
CA LEU A 616 9.20 -7.75 5.78
C LEU A 616 10.40 -8.51 5.17
N TYR A 617 11.54 -8.49 5.85
CA TYR A 617 12.75 -9.17 5.39
C TYR A 617 12.80 -10.65 5.79
N LYS A 618 11.87 -11.11 6.66
CA LYS A 618 11.62 -12.53 6.89
C LYS A 618 11.28 -13.17 5.54
N TYR A 619 11.91 -14.31 5.25
CA TYR A 619 11.91 -15.01 3.96
C TYR A 619 12.75 -14.43 2.82
N LEU A 620 13.27 -13.21 2.92
CA LEU A 620 14.04 -12.62 1.82
C LEU A 620 15.28 -13.46 1.52
N GLU A 621 15.45 -13.80 0.24
CA GLU A 621 16.63 -14.50 -0.26
C GLU A 621 17.32 -13.65 -1.33
N ILE A 622 18.64 -13.66 -1.36
CA ILE A 622 19.45 -12.97 -2.37
C ILE A 622 20.28 -13.97 -3.18
N GLN A 623 20.61 -13.58 -4.40
CA GLN A 623 21.47 -14.29 -5.36
C GLN A 623 22.57 -13.35 -5.86
N ASP A 624 23.70 -13.90 -6.30
CA ASP A 624 24.87 -13.09 -6.68
C ASP A 624 24.62 -12.30 -7.98
N GLU A 625 24.01 -12.97 -8.96
CA GLU A 625 23.74 -12.39 -10.28
C GLU A 625 22.41 -11.64 -10.33
N PRO A 626 22.34 -10.51 -11.06
CA PRO A 626 21.07 -9.82 -11.32
C PRO A 626 20.02 -10.76 -11.93
N VAL A 627 18.80 -10.68 -11.40
CA VAL A 627 17.65 -11.41 -11.91
C VAL A 627 17.45 -11.08 -13.39
N THR A 628 17.28 -12.10 -14.21
CA THR A 628 16.93 -11.94 -15.62
C THR A 628 15.42 -11.92 -15.81
N GLN A 629 14.94 -11.30 -16.89
CA GLN A 629 13.53 -11.31 -17.29
C GLN A 629 12.96 -12.72 -17.42
N ASN A 630 13.75 -13.68 -17.93
CA ASN A 630 13.32 -15.07 -18.04
C ASN A 630 13.18 -15.75 -16.67
N GLN A 631 14.15 -15.55 -15.76
CA GLN A 631 14.04 -16.05 -14.38
C GLN A 631 12.81 -15.46 -13.68
N TYR A 632 12.62 -14.15 -13.81
CA TYR A 632 11.49 -13.45 -13.19
C TYR A 632 10.14 -13.94 -13.72
N LYS A 633 10.00 -14.07 -15.05
CA LYS A 633 8.77 -14.58 -15.68
C LYS A 633 8.44 -15.99 -15.19
N LYS A 634 9.41 -16.92 -15.22
CA LYS A 634 9.21 -18.29 -14.73
C LYS A 634 8.87 -18.33 -13.24
N ALA A 635 9.52 -17.48 -12.45
CA ALA A 635 9.23 -17.38 -11.02
C ALA A 635 7.82 -16.82 -10.77
N MET A 636 7.37 -15.83 -11.56
CA MET A 636 6.03 -15.26 -11.46
C MET A 636 4.95 -16.28 -11.82
N GLU A 637 5.12 -17.02 -12.92
CA GLU A 637 4.19 -18.08 -13.33
C GLU A 637 4.07 -19.16 -12.24
N LYS A 638 5.21 -19.61 -11.69
CA LYS A 638 5.25 -20.57 -10.58
C LYS A 638 4.63 -20.01 -9.31
N TRP A 639 4.91 -18.76 -8.98
CA TRP A 639 4.40 -18.09 -7.79
C TRP A 639 2.89 -17.91 -7.88
N ASN A 640 2.35 -17.43 -9.00
CA ASN A 640 0.91 -17.28 -9.21
C ASN A 640 0.18 -18.61 -9.07
N LYS A 641 0.68 -19.69 -9.68
CA LYS A 641 0.07 -21.02 -9.55
C LYS A 641 0.02 -21.48 -8.08
N LYS A 642 1.15 -21.39 -7.37
CA LYS A 642 1.21 -21.75 -5.95
C LYS A 642 0.36 -20.85 -5.08
N ARG A 643 0.28 -19.56 -5.41
CA ARG A 643 -0.57 -18.59 -4.70
C ARG A 643 -2.02 -18.99 -4.79
N THR A 644 -2.54 -19.28 -5.99
CA THR A 644 -3.93 -19.73 -6.17
C THR A 644 -4.21 -21.01 -5.36
N GLU A 645 -3.34 -22.02 -5.44
CA GLU A 645 -3.49 -23.27 -4.69
C GLU A 645 -3.44 -23.04 -3.16
N SER A 646 -2.48 -22.24 -2.70
CA SER A 646 -2.28 -21.91 -1.28
C SER A 646 -3.44 -21.11 -0.71
N ASN A 647 -3.92 -20.10 -1.43
CA ASN A 647 -5.00 -19.24 -0.98
C ASN A 647 -6.33 -19.99 -0.93
N LYS A 648 -6.61 -20.86 -1.91
CA LYS A 648 -7.77 -21.76 -1.85
C LYS A 648 -7.72 -22.65 -0.62
N LYS A 649 -6.58 -23.29 -0.37
CA LYS A 649 -6.41 -24.14 0.81
C LYS A 649 -6.59 -23.36 2.12
N ALA A 650 -5.98 -22.19 2.24
CA ALA A 650 -6.10 -21.34 3.42
C ALA A 650 -7.57 -20.94 3.67
N GLN A 651 -8.32 -20.62 2.61
CA GLN A 651 -9.74 -20.29 2.70
C GLN A 651 -10.60 -21.49 3.16
N GLU A 652 -10.31 -22.70 2.68
CA GLU A 652 -10.97 -23.93 3.13
C GLU A 652 -10.67 -24.22 4.62
N GLU A 653 -9.42 -24.04 5.06
CA GLU A 653 -8.99 -24.26 6.45
C GLU A 653 -9.55 -23.21 7.43
N LEU A 654 -10.00 -22.03 6.98
CA LEU A 654 -10.61 -21.02 7.86
C LEU A 654 -11.84 -21.56 8.61
N ALA A 655 -12.61 -22.46 7.99
CA ALA A 655 -13.78 -23.07 8.60
C ALA A 655 -13.42 -23.92 9.83
N ASP A 656 -12.23 -24.54 9.85
CA ASP A 656 -11.77 -25.40 10.95
C ASP A 656 -11.47 -24.61 12.23
N HIS A 657 -11.30 -23.30 12.10
CA HIS A 657 -11.10 -22.40 13.25
C HIS A 657 -12.41 -22.04 13.95
N VAL A 658 -13.59 -22.29 13.35
CA VAL A 658 -14.89 -21.99 13.97
C VAL A 658 -15.29 -23.11 14.92
N LYS A 659 -15.48 -22.81 16.22
CA LYS A 659 -15.78 -23.79 17.27
C LYS A 659 -17.04 -23.46 18.07
#